data_AF-V9DAX9-F1
#
_entry.id   AF-V9DAX9-F1
#
_cell.length_a   1.000
_cell.length_b   1.000
_cell.length_c   1.000
_cell.angle_alpha   90.00
_cell.angle_beta   90.00
_cell.angle_gamma   90.00
#
_symmetry.space_group_name_H-M   'P 1'
#
loop_
_entity.id
_entity.type
_entity.pdbx_description
1 polymer ?
#
loop_
_entity_poly.entity_id
_entity_poly.type
_entity_poly.pdbx_seq_one_letter_code
_entity_poly.pdbx_strand_id
1 'polypeptide(L)'
;MDETAAGQPPQSEGDMTSYGAPADIALPEPADAASPSAKRKITELDGSAENNGSKRRKGTAPVKEEFLVKADDLIESKPARDEADDDAAEAFHHQDRQLKSQNSKGKRREKKSGQNKARDFGSSRDEVGLCSTRVHRPEFSPDSCPFGDSCRFEHDLRKYLSQYKREDLSTFHGVCPVWEVKGRCPAGWKCRFIGSHSTEVEHGDGRKELVLVHNADQMVKYAQTSSEEEEVGVANILTSQQRIQLTKRKVPTPRSDEFLSWLDERAQNPADQGRNRRPGKGSRRPESLRNSSSPEPETLQDEMDGNAAQDSRATFLEAPLRPSEKRRLYFGPETPILAPLTTQGNLPYRRLCTSLGATFTYSEMAMSLPLLQGHKSEWALMKAHESDVQPPTFTIKSRENIVFDYDQTKDLCFGAQIAANKPWLAVKATEVLTTLLPKGLRVVDLNVGCPIDLVYREGAGSALMDSPPKLEKMLRGMNMVSGETPVTVKIRTGTKDKQPTAQKLVDRLVLGSGNGDSCGVAAITLHGRSRQQRYTRSADWEYITDTASLIKALNAKADAMADTIHEPEERDQPNGHKGSKNGKVFFIGNGDVFSHEHYYDHIQHAGVDGVMAARGALIKPWLFEEIAAGQYLDKSSSERLQIVERFVRYGLEAWGSDEWGVGQTRRFLLEWLSFACRYVPIGLLEYLPPNIQDRPPRFRGRDELETLMASDNYKDWIKISEMFLGPAHRDFRFEPKHKSNSYEIQAEG
;
A
#
# COMPACT_ATOMS: atom_id res chain seq x y z
N MET A 1 61.39 8.58 16.18
CA MET A 1 62.70 9.18 16.41
C MET A 1 62.90 10.28 15.38
N ASP A 2 62.61 11.56 15.60
CA ASP A 2 61.98 12.34 16.68
C ASP A 2 61.65 13.72 16.03
N GLU A 3 60.42 14.25 16.22
CA GLU A 3 60.08 15.43 17.04
C GLU A 3 60.71 16.77 16.59
N THR A 4 60.12 17.96 16.62
CA THR A 4 58.82 18.54 17.04
C THR A 4 58.86 20.01 16.56
N ALA A 5 57.70 20.64 16.29
CA ALA A 5 57.41 22.03 16.71
C ALA A 5 56.02 22.47 16.22
N ALA A 6 55.21 22.94 17.17
CA ALA A 6 53.83 23.39 17.04
C ALA A 6 53.73 24.90 16.77
N GLY A 7 52.58 25.35 16.24
CA GLY A 7 52.21 26.75 16.14
C GLY A 7 50.69 26.96 16.30
N GLN A 8 50.29 27.61 17.40
CA GLN A 8 48.99 28.27 17.60
C GLN A 8 49.07 29.74 17.15
N PRO A 9 47.92 30.40 16.90
CA PRO A 9 47.75 31.81 17.24
C PRO A 9 46.48 32.10 18.09
N PRO A 10 46.35 33.32 18.65
CA PRO A 10 45.83 33.55 20.00
C PRO A 10 44.44 34.20 20.09
N GLN A 11 43.90 34.20 21.32
CA GLN A 11 42.82 35.07 21.80
C GLN A 11 43.39 36.34 22.46
N SER A 12 42.71 37.49 22.30
CA SER A 12 42.59 38.50 23.37
C SER A 12 41.44 39.48 23.13
N GLU A 13 40.69 39.72 24.21
CA GLU A 13 39.53 40.58 24.42
C GLU A 13 39.86 42.09 24.45
N GLY A 14 38.84 42.95 24.42
CA GLY A 14 38.98 44.35 24.88
C GLY A 14 37.89 45.32 24.42
N ASP A 15 37.09 45.82 25.36
CA ASP A 15 35.76 46.44 25.23
C ASP A 15 35.72 47.99 25.11
N MET A 16 34.51 48.51 24.82
CA MET A 16 33.87 49.81 25.18
C MET A 16 34.15 51.16 24.48
N THR A 17 33.09 51.72 23.84
CA THR A 17 32.30 52.95 24.22
C THR A 17 31.51 53.48 22.99
N SER A 18 30.17 53.37 22.95
CA SER A 18 29.10 54.31 23.38
C SER A 18 28.92 55.61 22.57
N TYR A 19 27.84 55.67 21.77
CA TYR A 19 26.98 56.82 21.42
C TYR A 19 25.67 56.19 20.90
N GLY A 20 24.43 56.52 21.24
CA GLY A 20 23.77 57.63 21.92
C GLY A 20 22.36 57.70 21.31
N ALA A 21 21.31 57.47 22.10
CA ALA A 21 19.91 57.49 21.65
C ALA A 21 19.42 58.92 21.31
N PRO A 22 18.34 59.05 20.53
CA PRO A 22 17.41 60.16 20.75
C PRO A 22 15.94 59.73 20.90
N ALA A 23 15.18 60.69 21.43
CA ALA A 23 13.92 60.58 22.16
C ALA A 23 12.63 60.52 21.32
N ASP A 24 11.55 60.19 22.05
CA ASP A 24 10.13 60.26 21.70
C ASP A 24 9.69 61.59 21.06
N ILE A 25 8.96 61.50 19.94
CA ILE A 25 7.99 62.52 19.49
C ILE A 25 6.75 61.80 18.94
N ALA A 26 5.59 62.20 19.45
CA ALA A 26 4.26 61.63 19.21
C ALA A 26 3.78 61.70 17.75
N LEU A 27 3.00 60.69 17.33
CA LEU A 27 2.24 60.69 16.08
C LEU A 27 0.73 60.84 16.35
N PRO A 28 -0.02 61.53 15.47
CA PRO A 28 -1.36 62.04 15.74
C PRO A 28 -2.46 60.98 15.60
N GLU A 29 -3.57 61.21 16.30
CA GLU A 29 -4.78 60.37 16.31
C GLU A 29 -5.44 60.21 14.93
N PRO A 30 -6.01 59.03 14.62
CA PRO A 30 -7.06 58.90 13.62
C PRO A 30 -8.44 58.89 14.29
N ALA A 31 -9.30 59.82 13.87
CA ALA A 31 -10.72 59.82 14.19
C ALA A 31 -11.48 58.74 13.38
N ASP A 32 -12.24 57.93 14.11
CA ASP A 32 -13.49 57.22 13.81
C ASP A 32 -13.71 56.55 12.42
N ALA A 33 -13.79 55.21 12.43
CA ALA A 33 -15.04 54.50 12.13
C ALA A 33 -14.96 52.98 12.41
N ALA A 34 -15.76 52.54 13.41
CA ALA A 34 -16.44 51.25 13.61
C ALA A 34 -15.71 49.91 13.38
N SER A 35 -15.38 49.26 14.50
CA SER A 35 -15.14 47.81 14.70
C SER A 35 -16.45 47.14 15.22
N PRO A 36 -16.60 45.81 15.45
CA PRO A 36 -15.54 44.83 15.71
C PRO A 36 -15.71 43.39 15.18
N SER A 37 -14.59 42.79 14.76
CA SER A 37 -14.36 41.34 14.80
C SER A 37 -13.73 40.98 16.16
N ALA A 38 -14.50 40.41 17.08
CA ALA A 38 -14.01 39.98 18.38
C ALA A 38 -13.67 38.48 18.40
N LYS A 39 -12.40 38.18 18.68
CA LYS A 39 -11.92 36.90 19.22
C LYS A 39 -12.69 36.57 20.51
N ARG A 40 -13.13 35.32 20.71
CA ARG A 40 -13.56 34.84 22.04
C ARG A 40 -12.95 33.47 22.39
N LYS A 41 -12.43 33.44 23.62
CA LYS A 41 -11.90 32.29 24.36
C LYS A 41 -13.02 31.30 24.71
N ILE A 42 -12.61 30.04 24.85
CA ILE A 42 -13.34 28.91 25.42
C ILE A 42 -13.61 29.16 26.91
N THR A 43 -14.88 29.19 27.30
CA THR A 43 -15.36 28.78 28.63
C THR A 43 -16.85 28.38 28.54
N GLU A 44 -17.14 27.22 29.14
CA GLU A 44 -18.46 26.77 29.64
C GLU A 44 -19.53 26.35 28.62
N LEU A 45 -19.50 25.03 28.33
CA LEU A 45 -20.62 24.25 27.83
C LEU A 45 -21.54 23.91 29.00
N ASP A 46 -22.76 24.44 29.01
CA ASP A 46 -23.90 23.71 29.57
C ASP A 46 -25.24 24.20 28.99
N GLY A 47 -26.11 23.25 28.69
CA GLY A 47 -27.57 23.44 28.64
C GLY A 47 -28.20 24.22 27.48
N SER A 48 -28.75 23.47 26.53
CA SER A 48 -29.93 23.81 25.70
C SER A 48 -29.82 24.91 24.63
N ALA A 49 -29.65 24.48 23.39
CA ALA A 49 -30.16 25.20 22.22
C ALA A 49 -30.68 24.19 21.19
N GLU A 50 -31.96 23.86 21.28
CA GLU A 50 -32.68 23.23 20.18
C GLU A 50 -33.19 24.30 19.19
N ASN A 51 -33.11 23.95 17.91
CA ASN A 51 -33.82 24.48 16.74
C ASN A 51 -33.41 25.84 16.14
N ASN A 52 -32.51 25.74 15.15
CA ASN A 52 -32.77 26.30 13.82
C ASN A 52 -32.33 25.31 12.72
N GLY A 53 -33.29 24.63 12.09
CA GLY A 53 -33.44 24.62 10.63
C GLY A 53 -32.54 23.80 9.69
N SER A 54 -31.61 22.95 10.10
CA SER A 54 -31.03 21.92 9.19
C SER A 54 -30.42 20.77 10.00
N LYS A 55 -31.22 19.75 10.31
CA LYS A 55 -30.68 18.52 10.91
C LYS A 55 -29.90 17.79 9.81
N ARG A 56 -28.56 17.79 9.92
CA ARG A 56 -27.64 17.02 9.06
C ARG A 56 -28.23 15.65 8.72
N ARG A 57 -28.54 15.42 7.45
CA ARG A 57 -29.03 14.12 6.98
C ARG A 57 -27.86 13.13 6.95
N LYS A 58 -27.83 12.20 7.90
CA LYS A 58 -26.79 11.16 7.97
C LYS A 58 -26.69 10.41 6.63
N GLY A 59 -25.48 10.32 6.07
CA GLY A 59 -25.23 9.62 4.80
C GLY A 59 -25.34 10.51 3.55
N THR A 60 -25.71 11.78 3.69
CA THR A 60 -25.69 12.76 2.58
C THR A 60 -24.69 13.86 2.90
N ALA A 61 -23.82 14.20 1.94
CA ALA A 61 -22.83 15.26 2.12
C ALA A 61 -23.55 16.61 2.25
N PRO A 62 -23.18 17.44 3.24
CA PRO A 62 -23.84 18.72 3.46
C PRO A 62 -23.34 19.75 2.44
N VAL A 63 -23.86 19.69 1.22
CA VAL A 63 -23.56 20.65 0.15
C VAL A 63 -24.48 21.86 0.31
N LYS A 64 -23.92 23.08 0.24
CA LYS A 64 -24.69 24.32 0.37
C LYS A 64 -25.79 24.40 -0.69
N GLU A 65 -26.93 24.98 -0.29
CA GLU A 65 -28.16 24.99 -1.08
C GLU A 65 -27.98 25.58 -2.49
N GLU A 66 -27.13 26.60 -2.66
CA GLU A 66 -26.90 27.24 -3.95
C GLU A 66 -26.23 26.35 -5.01
N PHE A 67 -25.58 25.25 -4.60
CA PHE A 67 -24.95 24.29 -5.51
C PHE A 67 -25.82 23.06 -5.78
N LEU A 68 -26.92 22.86 -5.04
CA LEU A 68 -27.79 21.71 -5.22
C LEU A 68 -28.61 21.83 -6.51
N VAL A 69 -28.69 20.74 -7.27
CA VAL A 69 -29.55 20.69 -8.47
C VAL A 69 -31.01 20.52 -8.01
N LYS A 70 -31.88 21.46 -8.38
CA LYS A 70 -33.30 21.43 -8.01
C LYS A 70 -34.03 20.30 -8.75
N ALA A 71 -35.05 19.73 -8.11
CA ALA A 71 -35.82 18.63 -8.68
C ALA A 71 -36.52 18.99 -9.99
N ASP A 72 -36.86 20.27 -10.19
CA ASP A 72 -37.55 20.77 -11.39
C ASP A 72 -36.65 20.83 -12.63
N ASP A 73 -35.31 20.85 -12.45
CA ASP A 73 -34.32 20.82 -13.53
C ASP A 73 -33.99 19.39 -13.99
N LEU A 74 -34.58 18.36 -13.35
CA LEU A 74 -34.39 16.96 -13.68
C LEU A 74 -35.46 16.50 -14.67
N ILE A 75 -35.07 16.26 -15.92
CA ILE A 75 -35.96 15.72 -16.99
C ILE A 75 -36.49 14.31 -16.64
N GLU A 76 -35.89 13.61 -15.67
CA GLU A 76 -36.48 12.41 -15.05
C GLU A 76 -36.36 12.44 -13.52
N SER A 77 -37.50 12.41 -12.84
CA SER A 77 -37.64 12.20 -11.39
C SER A 77 -37.41 10.72 -11.02
N LYS A 78 -36.16 10.25 -11.10
CA LYS A 78 -35.77 8.99 -10.47
C LYS A 78 -35.29 9.24 -9.03
N PRO A 79 -35.70 8.42 -8.05
CA PRO A 79 -35.33 8.61 -6.65
C PRO A 79 -33.81 8.59 -6.46
N ALA A 80 -33.33 9.35 -5.47
CA ALA A 80 -31.95 9.24 -4.97
C ALA A 80 -31.66 7.77 -4.65
N ARG A 81 -30.55 7.25 -5.20
CA ARG A 81 -30.27 5.81 -5.36
C ARG A 81 -30.22 5.01 -4.05
N ASP A 82 -30.56 3.73 -4.17
CA ASP A 82 -30.38 2.67 -3.19
C ASP A 82 -28.92 2.53 -2.71
N GLU A 83 -28.74 1.96 -1.51
CA GLU A 83 -27.43 1.75 -0.85
C GLU A 83 -26.41 1.08 -1.79
N ALA A 84 -25.36 1.82 -2.12
CA ALA A 84 -24.27 1.34 -2.96
C ALA A 84 -23.46 0.23 -2.28
N ASP A 85 -23.36 -0.94 -2.91
CA ASP A 85 -22.53 -2.06 -2.46
C ASP A 85 -21.04 -1.81 -2.76
N ASP A 86 -20.35 -1.10 -1.84
CA ASP A 86 -18.90 -0.88 -1.85
C ASP A 86 -18.11 -2.22 -1.79
N ASP A 87 -18.74 -3.38 -1.54
CA ASP A 87 -18.07 -4.68 -1.37
C ASP A 87 -17.55 -5.31 -2.67
N ALA A 88 -18.11 -4.95 -3.83
CA ALA A 88 -17.75 -5.56 -5.12
C ALA A 88 -16.30 -5.24 -5.56
N ALA A 89 -15.72 -4.17 -5.01
CA ALA A 89 -14.43 -3.62 -5.40
C ALA A 89 -13.23 -4.47 -4.98
N GLU A 90 -13.33 -5.17 -3.85
CA GLU A 90 -12.18 -5.89 -3.26
C GLU A 90 -12.25 -7.38 -3.59
N ALA A 91 -13.45 -7.99 -3.59
CA ALA A 91 -13.64 -9.44 -3.70
C ALA A 91 -13.26 -10.08 -5.05
N PHE A 92 -13.04 -9.27 -6.07
CA PHE A 92 -13.14 -9.68 -7.46
C PHE A 92 -11.81 -10.16 -8.10
N HIS A 93 -10.64 -9.78 -7.56
CA HIS A 93 -9.34 -10.14 -8.17
C HIS A 93 -8.92 -11.60 -8.00
N HIS A 94 -9.52 -12.34 -7.07
CA HIS A 94 -9.05 -13.68 -6.71
C HIS A 94 -9.70 -14.82 -7.51
N GLN A 95 -10.80 -14.58 -8.23
CA GLN A 95 -11.44 -15.63 -9.04
C GLN A 95 -10.62 -16.03 -10.27
N ASP A 96 -9.85 -15.12 -10.87
CA ASP A 96 -9.03 -15.37 -12.07
C ASP A 96 -7.63 -15.91 -11.77
N ARG A 97 -7.20 -15.88 -10.50
CA ARG A 97 -5.81 -16.16 -10.09
C ARG A 97 -5.59 -17.61 -9.61
N GLN A 98 -6.60 -18.48 -9.66
CA GLN A 98 -6.46 -19.90 -9.33
C GLN A 98 -6.25 -20.80 -10.55
N LEU A 99 -5.31 -21.74 -10.43
CA LEU A 99 -5.17 -22.90 -11.31
C LEU A 99 -6.39 -23.82 -11.14
N LYS A 100 -7.03 -24.19 -12.26
CA LYS A 100 -8.08 -25.24 -12.25
C LYS A 100 -7.49 -26.54 -11.70
N SER A 101 -8.04 -27.03 -10.59
CA SER A 101 -7.79 -28.38 -10.07
C SER A 101 -8.09 -29.42 -11.16
N GLN A 102 -7.12 -30.31 -11.45
CA GLN A 102 -7.26 -31.38 -12.44
C GLN A 102 -8.09 -32.59 -11.96
N ASN A 103 -8.69 -32.56 -10.76
CA ASN A 103 -9.38 -33.72 -10.20
C ASN A 103 -10.89 -33.54 -10.02
N SER A 104 -11.62 -33.30 -11.11
CA SER A 104 -13.05 -33.66 -11.15
C SER A 104 -13.50 -34.06 -12.56
N LYS A 105 -13.54 -35.37 -12.82
CA LYS A 105 -14.36 -35.94 -13.91
C LYS A 105 -15.82 -35.89 -13.44
N GLY A 106 -16.58 -34.91 -13.93
CA GLY A 106 -18.02 -34.82 -13.65
C GLY A 106 -18.74 -33.76 -14.47
N LYS A 107 -19.51 -34.22 -15.47
CA LYS A 107 -20.56 -33.53 -16.28
C LYS A 107 -20.33 -32.04 -16.63
N ARG A 108 -20.01 -31.82 -17.92
CA ARG A 108 -20.10 -30.54 -18.65
C ARG A 108 -21.48 -29.89 -18.45
N ARG A 109 -21.56 -28.95 -17.50
CA ARG A 109 -22.47 -27.81 -17.55
C ARG A 109 -21.57 -26.60 -17.76
N GLU A 110 -21.71 -25.92 -18.90
CA GLU A 110 -21.04 -24.64 -19.15
C GLU A 110 -21.55 -23.58 -18.17
N LYS A 111 -21.05 -23.61 -16.93
CA LYS A 111 -21.08 -22.44 -16.07
C LYS A 111 -19.82 -21.65 -16.38
N LYS A 112 -19.99 -20.48 -16.99
CA LYS A 112 -18.98 -19.43 -17.08
C LYS A 112 -18.62 -18.98 -15.64
N SER A 113 -17.84 -19.76 -14.92
CA SER A 113 -17.34 -19.41 -13.58
C SER A 113 -16.00 -18.70 -13.72
N GLY A 114 -16.03 -17.38 -13.51
CA GLY A 114 -14.90 -16.46 -13.63
C GLY A 114 -15.44 -15.10 -14.08
N GLN A 115 -15.68 -14.21 -13.13
CA GLN A 115 -16.52 -13.01 -13.33
C GLN A 115 -15.83 -11.89 -14.15
N ASN A 116 -14.55 -12.07 -14.50
CA ASN A 116 -13.83 -11.26 -15.51
C ASN A 116 -13.99 -11.78 -16.94
N LYS A 117 -14.46 -13.01 -17.15
CA LYS A 117 -14.87 -13.47 -18.49
C LYS A 117 -16.25 -12.96 -18.89
N ALA A 118 -16.91 -12.19 -18.02
CA ALA A 118 -18.16 -11.52 -18.29
C ALA A 118 -18.00 -10.02 -18.61
N ARG A 119 -16.82 -9.42 -18.33
CA ARG A 119 -16.49 -8.03 -18.68
C ARG A 119 -15.41 -8.04 -19.74
N ASP A 120 -15.81 -7.75 -20.98
CA ASP A 120 -14.89 -7.58 -22.09
C ASP A 120 -14.56 -6.09 -22.19
N PHE A 121 -13.27 -5.74 -22.08
CA PHE A 121 -12.80 -4.36 -22.20
C PHE A 121 -12.49 -3.98 -23.66
N GLY A 122 -12.79 -4.88 -24.60
CA GLY A 122 -12.42 -4.75 -26.01
C GLY A 122 -10.95 -5.08 -26.24
N SER A 123 -10.50 -4.92 -27.49
CA SER A 123 -9.10 -5.11 -27.87
C SER A 123 -8.32 -3.78 -27.79
N SER A 124 -7.29 -3.75 -26.94
CA SER A 124 -6.25 -2.70 -26.94
C SER A 124 -5.05 -3.16 -27.76
N ARG A 125 -5.30 -3.57 -29.01
CA ARG A 125 -4.26 -4.01 -29.93
C ARG A 125 -4.49 -3.36 -31.29
N ASP A 126 -3.40 -3.15 -32.00
CA ASP A 126 -3.43 -2.83 -33.41
C ASP A 126 -4.09 -3.98 -34.19
N GLU A 127 -4.68 -3.65 -35.35
CA GLU A 127 -5.32 -4.63 -36.22
C GLU A 127 -4.30 -5.68 -36.69
N VAL A 128 -3.14 -5.21 -37.13
CA VAL A 128 -1.96 -6.02 -37.41
C VAL A 128 -0.77 -5.44 -36.64
N GLY A 129 -0.16 -6.25 -35.79
CA GLY A 129 1.01 -5.81 -35.02
C GLY A 129 2.27 -5.69 -35.90
N LEU A 130 3.14 -4.75 -35.54
CA LEU A 130 4.47 -4.65 -36.13
C LEU A 130 5.40 -5.77 -35.61
N CYS A 131 6.18 -6.35 -36.52
CA CYS A 131 7.15 -7.40 -36.22
C CYS A 131 8.20 -6.92 -35.21
N SER A 132 8.55 -7.76 -34.24
CA SER A 132 9.50 -7.42 -33.16
C SER A 132 10.88 -7.01 -33.68
N THR A 133 11.31 -7.53 -34.84
CA THR A 133 12.59 -7.16 -35.46
C THR A 133 12.58 -5.75 -36.04
N ARG A 134 11.40 -5.15 -36.29
CA ARG A 134 11.24 -3.82 -36.87
C ARG A 134 10.96 -2.72 -35.83
N VAL A 135 10.46 -3.07 -34.63
CA VAL A 135 9.97 -2.10 -33.62
C VAL A 135 10.95 -0.97 -33.28
N HIS A 136 12.25 -1.28 -33.21
CA HIS A 136 13.29 -0.33 -32.82
C HIS A 136 14.32 -0.06 -33.93
N ARG A 137 14.06 -0.53 -35.15
CA ARG A 137 15.02 -0.44 -36.25
C ARG A 137 14.62 0.66 -37.22
N PRO A 138 15.60 1.34 -37.85
CA PRO A 138 15.33 2.20 -39.01
C PRO A 138 14.67 1.43 -40.15
N GLU A 139 13.98 2.16 -41.02
CA GLU A 139 13.23 1.60 -42.16
C GLU A 139 14.09 0.73 -43.07
N PHE A 140 15.33 1.14 -43.38
CA PHE A 140 16.22 0.41 -44.29
C PHE A 140 17.17 -0.56 -43.59
N SER A 141 16.90 -0.90 -42.32
CA SER A 141 17.72 -1.87 -41.59
C SER A 141 17.76 -3.23 -42.32
N PRO A 142 18.96 -3.83 -42.50
CA PRO A 142 19.14 -5.09 -43.25
C PRO A 142 18.70 -6.33 -42.46
N ASP A 143 18.27 -6.17 -41.21
CA ASP A 143 17.87 -7.27 -40.34
C ASP A 143 16.67 -8.04 -40.93
N SER A 144 16.86 -9.34 -41.18
CA SER A 144 15.80 -10.23 -41.67
C SER A 144 15.03 -10.87 -40.51
N CYS A 145 13.74 -11.12 -40.73
CA CYS A 145 12.90 -11.78 -39.74
C CYS A 145 13.20 -13.30 -39.70
N PRO A 146 13.39 -13.92 -38.53
CA PRO A 146 13.61 -15.36 -38.41
C PRO A 146 12.47 -16.23 -38.99
N PHE A 147 11.27 -15.66 -39.07
CA PHE A 147 10.07 -16.32 -39.61
C PHE A 147 9.84 -16.03 -41.10
N GLY A 148 10.63 -15.14 -41.72
CA GLY A 148 10.50 -14.76 -43.13
C GLY A 148 9.05 -14.46 -43.53
N ASP A 149 8.62 -15.04 -44.65
CA ASP A 149 7.28 -14.85 -45.22
C ASP A 149 6.16 -15.55 -44.43
N SER A 150 6.50 -16.43 -43.49
CA SER A 150 5.52 -17.08 -42.60
C SER A 150 5.14 -16.22 -41.39
N CYS A 151 5.77 -15.06 -41.24
CA CYS A 151 5.52 -14.17 -40.12
C CYS A 151 4.14 -13.51 -40.22
N ARG A 152 3.35 -13.60 -39.14
CA ARG A 152 2.00 -13.00 -39.05
C ARG A 152 2.01 -11.47 -38.89
N PHE A 153 3.16 -10.89 -38.58
CA PHE A 153 3.29 -9.46 -38.28
C PHE A 153 3.73 -8.67 -39.51
N GLU A 154 3.38 -7.39 -39.55
CA GLU A 154 3.80 -6.50 -40.64
C GLU A 154 5.29 -6.14 -40.51
N HIS A 155 5.98 -6.04 -41.65
CA HIS A 155 7.41 -5.69 -41.74
C HIS A 155 7.64 -4.33 -42.41
N ASP A 156 6.69 -3.87 -43.23
CA ASP A 156 6.71 -2.55 -43.83
C ASP A 156 6.27 -1.49 -42.81
N LEU A 157 7.20 -0.62 -42.41
CA LEU A 157 6.95 0.43 -41.42
C LEU A 157 5.90 1.44 -41.90
N ARG A 158 5.98 1.91 -43.16
CA ARG A 158 5.05 2.94 -43.66
C ARG A 158 3.65 2.38 -43.78
N LYS A 159 3.53 1.13 -44.22
CA LYS A 159 2.24 0.43 -44.25
C LYS A 159 1.67 0.24 -42.85
N TYR A 160 2.49 -0.18 -41.88
CA TYR A 160 2.05 -0.30 -40.49
C TYR A 160 1.58 1.04 -39.91
N LEU A 161 2.37 2.10 -40.05
CA LEU A 161 2.04 3.43 -39.50
C LEU A 161 0.78 4.04 -40.12
N SER A 162 0.49 3.76 -41.39
CA SER A 162 -0.66 4.34 -42.10
C SER A 162 -1.94 3.49 -42.04
N GLN A 163 -1.84 2.17 -42.04
CA GLN A 163 -3.00 1.28 -42.19
C GLN A 163 -3.37 0.52 -40.91
N TYR A 164 -2.39 0.16 -40.07
CA TYR A 164 -2.62 -0.79 -38.97
C TYR A 164 -2.46 -0.18 -37.58
N LYS A 165 -1.57 0.80 -37.45
CA LYS A 165 -1.33 1.54 -36.20
C LYS A 165 -2.46 2.56 -36.00
N ARG A 166 -2.93 2.68 -34.75
CA ARG A 166 -3.88 3.74 -34.40
C ARG A 166 -3.23 5.13 -34.47
N GLU A 167 -4.07 6.12 -34.77
CA GLU A 167 -3.67 7.53 -34.90
C GLU A 167 -2.83 8.02 -33.73
N ASP A 168 -1.83 8.84 -34.00
CA ASP A 168 -1.02 9.42 -32.93
C ASP A 168 -1.83 10.42 -32.09
N LEU A 169 -1.47 10.47 -30.82
CA LEU A 169 -2.03 11.38 -29.84
C LEU A 169 -1.31 12.73 -29.93
N SER A 170 -2.08 13.80 -29.98
CA SER A 170 -1.60 15.19 -29.92
C SER A 170 -1.59 15.75 -28.49
N THR A 171 -2.02 14.96 -27.52
CA THR A 171 -1.98 15.32 -26.10
C THR A 171 -0.54 15.51 -25.62
N PHE A 172 -0.35 16.22 -24.49
CA PHE A 172 0.98 16.59 -23.97
C PHE A 172 1.83 17.36 -25.00
N HIS A 173 1.21 18.24 -25.78
CA HIS A 173 1.86 18.99 -26.86
C HIS A 173 2.50 18.08 -27.94
N GLY A 174 1.97 16.88 -28.14
CA GLY A 174 2.49 15.88 -29.06
C GLY A 174 3.80 15.23 -28.60
N VAL A 175 4.23 15.45 -27.35
CA VAL A 175 5.47 14.89 -26.80
C VAL A 175 5.17 13.61 -26.02
N CYS A 176 5.91 12.54 -26.33
CA CYS A 176 5.81 11.27 -25.61
C CYS A 176 6.34 11.40 -24.17
N PRO A 177 5.51 11.19 -23.12
CA PRO A 177 5.97 11.30 -21.72
C PRO A 177 7.10 10.32 -21.39
N VAL A 178 7.10 9.15 -22.03
CA VAL A 178 8.12 8.11 -21.84
C VAL A 178 9.46 8.55 -22.43
N TRP A 179 9.45 9.16 -23.63
CA TRP A 179 10.66 9.65 -24.29
C TRP A 179 11.21 10.90 -23.62
N GLU A 180 10.34 11.80 -23.17
CA GLU A 180 10.72 13.02 -22.44
C GLU A 180 11.54 12.70 -21.19
N VAL A 181 11.11 11.69 -20.43
CA VAL A 181 11.78 11.26 -19.19
C VAL A 181 13.04 10.42 -19.49
N LYS A 182 12.97 9.49 -20.44
CA LYS A 182 14.00 8.44 -20.63
C LYS A 182 15.00 8.74 -21.74
N GLY A 183 14.71 9.70 -22.61
CA GLY A 183 15.44 9.96 -23.86
C GLY A 183 15.28 8.88 -24.95
N ARG A 184 14.60 7.76 -24.66
CA ARG A 184 14.29 6.68 -25.59
C ARG A 184 12.91 6.09 -25.27
N CYS A 185 12.14 5.72 -26.30
CA CYS A 185 10.84 5.07 -26.13
C CYS A 185 10.93 3.54 -26.32
N PRO A 186 10.60 2.72 -25.29
CA PRO A 186 10.52 1.26 -25.41
C PRO A 186 9.39 0.75 -26.30
N ALA A 187 8.41 1.60 -26.66
CA ALA A 187 7.38 1.25 -27.64
C ALA A 187 7.90 1.34 -29.09
N GLY A 188 8.99 2.07 -29.33
CA GLY A 188 9.53 2.31 -30.68
C GLY A 188 8.44 2.81 -31.64
N TRP A 189 8.40 2.27 -32.86
CA TRP A 189 7.40 2.62 -33.87
C TRP A 189 5.94 2.32 -33.49
N LYS A 190 5.69 1.55 -32.42
CA LYS A 190 4.34 1.29 -31.89
C LYS A 190 3.80 2.41 -31.01
N CYS A 191 4.66 3.39 -30.66
CA CYS A 191 4.30 4.49 -29.77
C CYS A 191 3.15 5.32 -30.36
N ARG A 192 2.16 5.67 -29.53
CA ARG A 192 1.06 6.60 -29.86
C ARG A 192 1.49 8.07 -29.86
N PHE A 193 2.77 8.36 -29.64
CA PHE A 193 3.36 9.71 -29.66
C PHE A 193 4.62 9.73 -30.54
N ILE A 194 4.63 8.94 -31.62
CA ILE A 194 5.85 8.68 -32.40
C ILE A 194 6.46 9.96 -32.99
N GLY A 195 5.60 10.93 -33.35
CA GLY A 195 6.02 12.21 -33.93
C GLY A 195 7.03 12.99 -33.08
N SER A 196 7.09 12.77 -31.77
CA SER A 196 8.07 13.44 -30.90
C SER A 196 9.48 12.87 -30.98
N HIS A 197 9.65 11.67 -31.51
CA HIS A 197 10.90 10.91 -31.46
C HIS A 197 11.12 10.04 -32.70
N SER A 198 10.62 10.52 -33.84
CA SER A 198 10.92 9.99 -35.17
C SER A 198 11.24 11.14 -36.12
N THR A 199 12.17 10.93 -37.04
CA THR A 199 12.49 11.88 -38.10
C THR A 199 12.64 11.15 -39.43
N GLU A 200 12.42 11.85 -40.52
CA GLU A 200 12.72 11.38 -41.87
C GLU A 200 14.08 11.97 -42.29
N VAL A 201 15.04 11.10 -42.63
CA VAL A 201 16.39 11.48 -43.05
C VAL A 201 16.51 11.25 -44.55
N GLU A 202 16.95 12.27 -45.29
CA GLU A 202 17.28 12.14 -46.70
C GLU A 202 18.73 11.68 -46.86
N HIS A 203 18.92 10.52 -47.48
CA HIS A 203 20.25 10.00 -47.82
C HIS A 203 20.77 10.64 -49.10
N GLY A 204 22.10 10.64 -49.28
CA GLY A 204 22.76 11.21 -50.47
C GLY A 204 22.28 10.63 -51.82
N ASP A 205 21.65 9.45 -51.78
CA ASP A 205 21.05 8.77 -52.93
C ASP A 205 19.59 9.19 -53.23
N GLY A 206 19.07 10.21 -52.53
CA GLY A 206 17.70 10.74 -52.69
C GLY A 206 16.60 9.90 -52.04
N ARG A 207 16.96 8.84 -51.31
CA ARG A 207 16.01 8.00 -50.55
C ARG A 207 15.72 8.59 -49.18
N LYS A 208 14.45 8.58 -48.77
CA LYS A 208 14.00 9.05 -47.46
C LYS A 208 13.83 7.87 -46.52
N GLU A 209 14.52 7.90 -45.38
CA GLU A 209 14.46 6.85 -44.37
C GLU A 209 13.80 7.35 -43.08
N LEU A 210 12.84 6.58 -42.57
CA LEU A 210 12.31 6.81 -41.22
C LEU A 210 13.27 6.27 -40.14
N VAL A 211 13.67 7.15 -39.23
CA VAL A 211 14.61 6.85 -38.13
C VAL A 211 14.04 7.31 -36.79
N LEU A 212 14.25 6.51 -35.74
CA LEU A 212 13.92 6.90 -34.36
C LEU A 212 15.00 7.81 -33.78
N VAL A 213 14.58 8.87 -33.09
CA VAL A 213 15.47 9.84 -32.45
C VAL A 213 15.61 9.51 -30.96
N HIS A 214 16.84 9.53 -30.48
CA HIS A 214 17.14 9.37 -29.05
C HIS A 214 17.78 10.65 -28.50
N ASN A 215 17.46 11.00 -27.26
CA ASN A 215 18.09 12.10 -26.55
C ASN A 215 19.21 11.54 -25.65
N ALA A 216 20.45 11.69 -26.11
CA ALA A 216 21.63 11.16 -25.42
C ALA A 216 21.80 11.74 -23.99
N ASP A 217 21.56 13.04 -23.80
CA ASP A 217 21.71 13.69 -22.50
C ASP A 217 20.70 13.14 -21.48
N GLN A 218 19.45 12.97 -21.89
CA GLN A 218 18.43 12.38 -21.04
C GLN A 218 18.72 10.91 -20.77
N MET A 219 19.19 10.16 -21.77
CA MET A 219 19.62 8.77 -21.57
C MET A 219 20.78 8.65 -20.59
N VAL A 220 21.76 9.57 -20.59
CA VAL A 220 22.89 9.56 -19.64
C VAL A 220 22.41 9.91 -18.23
N LYS A 221 21.62 10.98 -18.07
CA LYS A 221 21.02 11.35 -16.77
C LYS A 221 20.19 10.20 -16.19
N TYR A 222 19.47 9.50 -17.05
CA TYR A 222 18.63 8.39 -16.65
C TYR A 222 19.43 7.10 -16.38
N ALA A 223 20.46 6.81 -17.18
CA ALA A 223 21.34 5.66 -16.95
C ALA A 223 22.13 5.78 -15.63
N GLN A 224 22.40 7.01 -15.16
CA GLN A 224 22.97 7.23 -13.82
C GLN A 224 22.00 6.87 -12.68
N THR A 225 20.70 6.82 -12.96
CA THR A 225 19.65 6.50 -11.97
C THR A 225 19.12 5.06 -12.08
N SER A 226 19.28 4.38 -13.23
CA SER A 226 18.77 3.02 -13.49
C SER A 226 19.84 1.98 -13.85
N SER A 227 19.74 0.74 -13.35
CA SER A 227 20.63 -0.38 -13.72
C SER A 227 20.35 -0.92 -15.13
N GLU A 228 21.39 -1.39 -15.84
CA GLU A 228 21.43 -1.67 -17.29
C GLU A 228 20.45 -2.75 -17.85
N GLU A 229 19.71 -3.51 -17.03
CA GLU A 229 18.81 -4.59 -17.49
C GLU A 229 17.33 -4.42 -17.09
N GLU A 230 16.97 -3.29 -16.49
CA GLU A 230 15.68 -3.10 -15.80
C GLU A 230 14.63 -2.43 -16.72
N GLU A 231 13.34 -2.74 -16.52
CA GLU A 231 12.28 -1.93 -17.10
C GLU A 231 12.46 -0.49 -16.56
N VAL A 232 12.88 0.41 -17.45
CA VAL A 232 13.38 1.75 -17.15
C VAL A 232 12.55 2.48 -16.08
N GLY A 233 13.14 2.82 -14.92
CA GLY A 233 12.50 3.52 -13.78
C GLY A 233 11.89 2.64 -12.69
N VAL A 234 11.92 1.32 -12.88
CA VAL A 234 11.38 0.35 -11.92
C VAL A 234 12.53 -0.22 -11.09
N ALA A 235 12.67 0.28 -9.87
CA ALA A 235 13.67 -0.12 -8.89
C ALA A 235 13.61 -1.62 -8.51
N ASN A 236 12.41 -2.19 -8.45
CA ASN A 236 12.20 -3.57 -8.02
C ASN A 236 11.69 -4.42 -9.20
N ILE A 237 12.59 -5.12 -9.88
CA ILE A 237 12.26 -6.01 -10.99
C ILE A 237 13.09 -7.29 -10.98
N LEU A 238 12.43 -8.41 -11.29
CA LEU A 238 13.13 -9.68 -11.47
C LEU A 238 13.78 -9.79 -12.84
N THR A 239 14.99 -10.34 -12.87
CA THR A 239 15.67 -10.74 -14.12
C THR A 239 14.94 -11.89 -14.80
N SER A 240 15.15 -12.05 -16.11
CA SER A 240 14.57 -13.16 -16.88
C SER A 240 14.96 -14.52 -16.31
N GLN A 241 16.20 -14.67 -15.82
CA GLN A 241 16.70 -15.90 -15.21
C GLN A 241 16.00 -16.20 -13.87
N GLN A 242 15.87 -15.21 -12.99
CA GLN A 242 15.15 -15.36 -11.72
C GLN A 242 13.69 -15.78 -11.94
N ARG A 243 13.00 -15.18 -12.91
CA ARG A 243 11.63 -15.56 -13.28
C ARG A 243 11.52 -17.02 -13.74
N ILE A 244 12.47 -17.47 -14.56
CA ILE A 244 12.54 -18.87 -15.02
C ILE A 244 12.79 -19.81 -13.83
N GLN A 245 13.68 -19.44 -12.91
CA GLN A 245 13.96 -20.24 -11.72
C GLN A 245 12.75 -20.36 -10.79
N LEU A 246 12.01 -19.28 -10.56
CA LEU A 246 10.76 -19.30 -9.79
C LEU A 246 9.70 -20.20 -10.44
N THR A 247 9.51 -20.04 -11.76
CA THR A 247 8.55 -20.87 -12.52
C THR A 247 8.90 -22.36 -12.44
N LYS A 248 10.19 -22.68 -12.47
CA LYS A 248 10.71 -24.05 -12.32
C LYS A 248 10.79 -24.51 -10.86
N ARG A 249 10.42 -23.67 -9.88
CA ARG A 249 10.54 -23.92 -8.43
C ARG A 249 11.96 -24.30 -7.99
N LYS A 250 12.95 -23.65 -8.59
CA LYS A 250 14.39 -23.88 -8.37
C LYS A 250 15.07 -22.78 -7.56
N VAL A 251 14.33 -21.77 -7.11
CA VAL A 251 14.89 -20.75 -6.20
C VAL A 251 15.08 -21.39 -4.84
N PRO A 252 16.32 -21.46 -4.31
CA PRO A 252 16.58 -22.04 -2.99
C PRO A 252 16.03 -21.12 -1.90
N THR A 253 15.55 -21.72 -0.81
CA THR A 253 15.05 -21.01 0.38
C THR A 253 15.70 -21.61 1.63
N PRO A 254 17.04 -21.55 1.76
CA PRO A 254 17.76 -22.28 2.80
C PRO A 254 17.29 -21.92 4.21
N ARG A 255 17.04 -20.64 4.50
CA ARG A 255 16.60 -20.20 5.84
C ARG A 255 15.17 -20.68 6.12
N SER A 256 14.30 -20.67 5.12
CA SER A 256 12.95 -21.22 5.25
C SER A 256 12.98 -22.73 5.43
N ASP A 257 13.81 -23.44 4.69
CA ASP A 257 13.88 -24.90 4.72
C ASP A 257 14.37 -25.38 6.09
N GLU A 258 15.38 -24.71 6.65
CA GLU A 258 15.87 -24.94 8.02
C GLU A 258 14.78 -24.67 9.07
N PHE A 259 14.14 -23.50 9.03
CA PHE A 259 13.08 -23.14 9.98
C PHE A 259 11.88 -24.10 9.90
N LEU A 260 11.53 -24.54 8.70
CA LEU A 260 10.42 -25.48 8.50
C LEU A 260 10.75 -26.89 9.00
N SER A 261 11.99 -27.36 8.80
CA SER A 261 12.46 -28.62 9.39
C SER A 261 12.36 -28.58 10.91
N TRP A 262 12.85 -27.49 11.52
CA TRP A 262 12.78 -27.28 12.96
C TRP A 262 11.33 -27.25 13.48
N LEU A 263 10.40 -26.62 12.74
CA LEU A 263 8.99 -26.61 13.11
C LEU A 263 8.36 -28.01 13.04
N ASP A 264 8.73 -28.82 12.06
CA ASP A 264 8.22 -30.18 11.88
C ASP A 264 8.76 -31.10 12.97
N GLU A 265 10.03 -30.98 13.34
CA GLU A 265 10.65 -31.69 14.47
C GLU A 265 9.96 -31.37 15.80
N ARG A 266 9.70 -30.08 16.10
CA ARG A 266 8.95 -29.70 17.31
C ARG A 266 7.52 -30.21 17.31
N ALA A 267 6.86 -30.27 16.16
CA ALA A 267 5.50 -30.82 16.05
C ALA A 267 5.46 -32.33 16.35
N GLN A 268 6.55 -33.05 16.09
CA GLN A 268 6.68 -34.50 16.32
C GLN A 268 7.06 -34.85 17.77
N ASN A 269 7.52 -33.89 18.58
CA ASN A 269 7.93 -34.13 19.95
C ASN A 269 6.75 -34.40 20.92
N PRO A 270 6.70 -35.55 21.63
CA PRO A 270 5.58 -35.91 22.52
C PRO A 270 5.38 -35.00 23.74
N ALA A 271 6.44 -34.33 24.20
CA ALA A 271 6.38 -33.43 25.37
C ALA A 271 5.49 -32.20 25.14
N ASP A 272 5.37 -31.72 23.90
CA ASP A 272 4.50 -30.58 23.53
C ASP A 272 3.06 -31.01 23.21
N GLN A 273 2.79 -32.30 22.98
CA GLN A 273 1.44 -32.83 22.73
C GLN A 273 0.59 -32.92 24.01
N GLY A 274 1.22 -32.97 25.19
CA GLY A 274 0.57 -33.18 26.50
C GLY A 274 -0.04 -31.94 27.16
N ARG A 275 0.30 -30.71 26.74
CA ARG A 275 -0.11 -29.48 27.46
C ARG A 275 -1.51 -28.94 27.10
N ASN A 276 -2.22 -29.53 26.13
CA ASN A 276 -3.53 -29.03 25.66
C ASN A 276 -4.76 -29.84 26.13
N ARG A 277 -4.63 -30.81 27.05
CA ARG A 277 -5.79 -31.49 27.66
C ARG A 277 -6.04 -30.98 29.07
N ARG A 278 -7.05 -30.11 29.24
CA ARG A 278 -7.68 -29.88 30.56
C ARG A 278 -8.22 -31.21 31.08
N PRO A 279 -8.03 -31.57 32.37
CA PRO A 279 -8.56 -32.82 32.91
C PRO A 279 -10.07 -32.67 33.14
N GLY A 280 -10.87 -33.20 32.21
CA GLY A 280 -12.30 -33.40 32.39
C GLY A 280 -12.56 -34.68 33.20
N LYS A 281 -13.36 -34.55 34.26
CA LYS A 281 -13.83 -35.63 35.14
C LYS A 281 -14.37 -36.85 34.39
N GLY A 282 -13.86 -38.02 34.79
CA GLY A 282 -14.65 -39.24 35.04
C GLY A 282 -15.01 -40.12 33.83
N SER A 283 -14.42 -41.33 33.79
CA SER A 283 -15.18 -42.57 33.54
C SER A 283 -14.32 -43.80 33.86
N ARG A 284 -14.99 -44.80 34.41
CA ARG A 284 -14.50 -46.01 35.08
C ARG A 284 -13.74 -46.98 34.15
N ARG A 285 -12.72 -47.65 34.68
CA ARG A 285 -12.17 -48.91 34.16
C ARG A 285 -13.09 -50.09 34.48
N PRO A 286 -12.98 -51.21 33.74
CA PRO A 286 -13.08 -52.53 34.33
C PRO A 286 -11.74 -53.31 34.25
N GLU A 287 -11.58 -54.20 35.23
CA GLU A 287 -10.42 -55.00 35.60
C GLU A 287 -10.07 -56.16 34.64
N SER A 288 -8.82 -56.62 34.77
CA SER A 288 -8.33 -58.03 34.86
C SER A 288 -6.83 -58.02 34.47
N LEU A 289 -5.84 -58.72 35.05
CA LEU A 289 -5.68 -59.80 36.04
C LEU A 289 -4.16 -59.80 36.42
N ARG A 290 -3.83 -59.91 37.72
CA ARG A 290 -2.78 -60.75 38.39
C ARG A 290 -1.33 -60.79 37.82
N ASN A 291 -0.23 -60.74 38.58
CA ASN A 291 0.09 -61.33 39.90
C ASN A 291 1.34 -60.67 40.56
N SER A 292 1.38 -60.78 41.90
CA SER A 292 2.37 -60.54 42.97
C SER A 292 3.89 -60.51 42.63
N SER A 293 4.75 -59.73 43.32
CA SER A 293 5.17 -59.91 44.72
C SER A 293 5.90 -58.68 45.32
N SER A 294 5.74 -58.47 46.64
CA SER A 294 6.18 -57.43 47.61
C SER A 294 7.68 -56.99 47.61
N PRO A 295 8.15 -56.06 48.48
CA PRO A 295 7.46 -55.14 49.43
C PRO A 295 7.83 -53.64 49.26
N GLU A 296 7.02 -52.73 49.81
CA GLU A 296 7.40 -51.32 50.00
C GLU A 296 8.56 -51.17 50.98
N PRO A 297 9.39 -50.13 50.81
CA PRO A 297 9.76 -49.31 51.95
C PRO A 297 9.44 -47.82 51.72
N GLU A 298 8.85 -47.29 52.78
CA GLU A 298 8.78 -45.93 53.30
C GLU A 298 9.68 -44.85 52.66
N THR A 299 9.01 -43.77 52.26
CA THR A 299 9.38 -42.36 52.44
C THR A 299 10.86 -42.02 52.56
N LEU A 300 11.47 -41.55 51.47
CA LEU A 300 12.58 -40.60 51.51
C LEU A 300 12.32 -39.47 50.50
N GLN A 301 12.50 -38.27 51.03
CA GLN A 301 12.42 -36.92 50.49
C GLN A 301 12.23 -36.73 48.97
N ASP A 302 11.18 -35.94 48.67
CA ASP A 302 11.21 -34.85 47.70
C ASP A 302 12.57 -34.13 47.71
N GLU A 303 13.44 -34.32 46.72
CA GLU A 303 14.43 -33.34 46.21
C GLU A 303 15.09 -33.89 44.93
N MET A 304 14.36 -34.02 43.81
CA MET A 304 15.04 -34.27 42.52
C MET A 304 14.30 -33.84 41.23
N ASP A 305 13.28 -32.98 41.33
CA ASP A 305 12.53 -32.47 40.15
C ASP A 305 12.91 -31.02 39.75
N GLY A 306 13.98 -30.46 40.32
CA GLY A 306 14.51 -29.15 39.95
C GLY A 306 15.49 -29.16 38.77
N ASN A 307 16.27 -30.24 38.63
CA ASN A 307 17.40 -30.26 37.68
C ASN A 307 17.01 -30.69 36.25
N ALA A 308 16.03 -31.57 36.05
CA ALA A 308 15.66 -32.03 34.70
C ALA A 308 15.02 -30.91 33.83
N ALA A 309 14.31 -29.97 34.46
CA ALA A 309 13.72 -28.82 33.78
C ALA A 309 14.75 -27.74 33.42
N GLN A 310 15.85 -27.65 34.17
CA GLN A 310 16.98 -26.77 33.87
C GLN A 310 17.96 -27.39 32.87
N ASP A 311 18.19 -28.71 32.91
CA ASP A 311 19.08 -29.40 31.96
C ASP A 311 18.52 -29.41 30.53
N SER A 312 17.19 -29.39 30.37
CA SER A 312 16.54 -29.21 29.06
C SER A 312 16.70 -27.79 28.48
N ARG A 313 17.14 -26.79 29.28
CA ARG A 313 17.51 -25.45 28.76
C ARG A 313 18.95 -25.41 28.22
N ALA A 314 19.78 -26.41 28.55
CA ALA A 314 21.21 -26.42 28.22
C ALA A 314 21.55 -27.23 26.96
N THR A 315 20.56 -27.72 26.20
CA THR A 315 20.82 -28.26 24.87
C THR A 315 20.97 -27.11 23.89
N PHE A 316 22.22 -26.73 23.62
CA PHE A 316 22.65 -25.71 22.66
C PHE A 316 21.88 -25.86 21.33
N LEU A 317 20.93 -24.96 21.09
CA LEU A 317 20.48 -24.56 19.76
C LEU A 317 21.13 -23.19 19.54
N GLU A 318 21.84 -23.03 18.42
CA GLU A 318 22.38 -21.74 18.01
C GLU A 318 21.29 -20.67 18.16
N ALA A 319 21.64 -19.56 18.82
CA ALA A 319 20.70 -18.49 19.08
C ALA A 319 20.09 -18.04 17.74
N PRO A 320 18.75 -18.09 17.58
CA PRO A 320 18.11 -17.61 16.37
C PRO A 320 18.55 -16.17 16.14
N LEU A 321 18.88 -15.83 14.88
CA LEU A 321 19.34 -14.51 14.42
C LEU A 321 18.87 -13.41 15.37
N ARG A 322 19.84 -12.75 16.03
CA ARG A 322 19.53 -11.76 17.06
C ARG A 322 18.59 -10.71 16.46
N PRO A 323 17.60 -10.22 17.23
CA PRO A 323 16.75 -9.11 16.82
C PRO A 323 17.52 -7.86 16.31
N SER A 324 18.85 -7.78 16.50
CA SER A 324 19.81 -6.79 15.99
C SER A 324 19.84 -6.60 14.49
N GLU A 325 19.61 -7.66 13.71
CA GLU A 325 19.88 -7.58 12.27
C GLU A 325 18.78 -6.83 11.52
N LYS A 326 17.64 -6.55 12.17
CA LYS A 326 16.54 -5.82 11.56
C LYS A 326 16.87 -4.34 11.43
N ARG A 327 16.62 -3.78 10.26
CA ARG A 327 16.58 -2.33 10.07
C ARG A 327 15.52 -1.73 10.99
N ARG A 328 15.85 -0.61 11.62
CA ARG A 328 14.93 0.13 12.48
C ARG A 328 13.85 0.84 11.66
N LEU A 329 12.59 0.69 12.05
CA LEU A 329 11.45 1.40 11.48
C LEU A 329 11.09 2.59 12.34
N TYR A 330 10.67 3.66 11.68
CA TYR A 330 10.06 4.81 12.31
C TYR A 330 8.60 4.98 11.85
N PHE A 331 7.69 5.03 12.81
CA PHE A 331 6.32 5.49 12.62
C PHE A 331 6.03 6.60 13.63
N GLY A 332 5.82 7.80 13.11
CA GLY A 332 5.43 8.98 13.87
C GLY A 332 4.34 9.81 13.15
N PRO A 333 3.87 10.89 13.79
CA PRO A 333 2.87 11.82 13.24
C PRO A 333 3.23 12.43 11.88
N GLU A 334 4.50 12.44 11.51
CA GLU A 334 5.05 12.95 10.26
C GLU A 334 5.15 11.87 9.17
N THR A 335 4.68 10.65 9.47
CA THR A 335 4.72 9.52 8.53
C THR A 335 3.33 9.07 8.07
N PRO A 336 2.61 9.86 7.26
CA PRO A 336 1.31 9.44 6.76
C PRO A 336 1.44 8.26 5.78
N ILE A 337 0.63 7.22 6.02
CA ILE A 337 0.78 5.92 5.34
C ILE A 337 -0.36 5.72 4.32
N LEU A 338 -0.01 5.38 3.08
CA LEU A 338 -0.96 4.86 2.10
C LEU A 338 -1.17 3.36 2.34
N ALA A 339 -2.43 2.97 2.57
CA ALA A 339 -2.80 1.58 2.76
C ALA A 339 -2.48 0.70 1.54
N PRO A 340 -2.34 -0.62 1.72
CA PRO A 340 -2.40 -1.56 0.61
C PRO A 340 -3.83 -1.55 0.03
N LEU A 341 -3.96 -1.14 -1.23
CA LEU A 341 -5.23 -0.95 -1.92
C LEU A 341 -5.33 -1.96 -3.06
N THR A 342 -6.13 -3.02 -2.92
CA THR A 342 -6.31 -3.98 -4.02
C THR A 342 -6.90 -3.25 -5.24
N THR A 343 -6.43 -3.55 -6.45
CA THR A 343 -6.83 -2.93 -7.73
C THR A 343 -6.25 -1.53 -7.97
N GLN A 344 -6.21 -0.67 -6.95
CA GLN A 344 -5.84 0.75 -7.11
C GLN A 344 -4.44 1.09 -6.61
N GLY A 345 -3.84 0.27 -5.74
CA GLY A 345 -2.49 0.46 -5.21
C GLY A 345 -1.37 0.13 -6.20
N ASN A 346 -1.61 0.36 -7.49
CA ASN A 346 -0.63 0.16 -8.56
C ASN A 346 0.49 1.20 -8.51
N LEU A 347 1.59 0.94 -9.21
CA LEU A 347 2.80 1.78 -9.19
C LEU A 347 2.51 3.26 -9.54
N PRO A 348 1.78 3.59 -10.63
CA PRO A 348 1.41 4.98 -10.93
C PRO A 348 0.67 5.68 -9.80
N TYR A 349 -0.29 5.00 -9.16
CA TYR A 349 -1.09 5.57 -8.08
C TYR A 349 -0.27 5.82 -6.81
N ARG A 350 0.62 4.90 -6.45
CA ARG A 350 1.51 5.08 -5.29
C ARG A 350 2.47 6.24 -5.52
N ARG A 351 3.08 6.32 -6.70
CA ARG A 351 3.94 7.44 -7.09
C ARG A 351 3.20 8.77 -7.03
N LEU A 352 1.94 8.81 -7.45
CA LEU A 352 1.08 9.98 -7.29
C LEU A 352 0.94 10.38 -5.81
N CYS A 353 0.59 9.44 -4.93
CA CYS A 353 0.45 9.71 -3.50
C CYS A 353 1.76 10.14 -2.84
N THR A 354 2.90 9.53 -3.20
CA THR A 354 4.23 9.92 -2.72
C THR A 354 4.55 11.35 -3.16
N SER A 355 4.24 11.73 -4.41
CA SER A 355 4.44 13.10 -4.93
C SER A 355 3.58 14.14 -4.21
N LEU A 356 2.53 13.70 -3.51
CA LEU A 356 1.60 14.52 -2.74
C LEU A 356 1.85 14.41 -1.23
N GLY A 357 2.94 13.80 -0.78
CA GLY A 357 3.36 13.78 0.62
C GLY A 357 3.12 12.48 1.40
N ALA A 358 2.68 11.39 0.75
CA ALA A 358 2.70 10.07 1.41
C ALA A 358 4.16 9.65 1.64
N THR A 359 4.53 9.34 2.87
CA THR A 359 5.92 8.96 3.20
C THR A 359 6.13 7.44 3.18
N PHE A 360 5.04 6.68 3.18
CA PHE A 360 5.10 5.23 3.15
C PHE A 360 3.93 4.64 2.37
N THR A 361 4.24 3.73 1.45
CA THR A 361 3.26 3.04 0.61
C THR A 361 3.46 1.54 0.65
N TYR A 362 2.37 0.80 0.50
CA TYR A 362 2.41 -0.66 0.35
C TYR A 362 2.10 -1.07 -1.08
N SER A 363 2.64 -2.21 -1.50
CA SER A 363 2.11 -2.95 -2.64
C SER A 363 0.62 -3.27 -2.45
N GLU A 364 -0.05 -3.60 -3.54
CA GLU A 364 -1.31 -4.36 -3.43
C GLU A 364 -1.06 -5.69 -2.71
N MET A 365 -2.13 -6.29 -2.17
CA MET A 365 -2.05 -7.59 -1.52
C MET A 365 -1.62 -8.68 -2.51
N ALA A 366 -0.46 -9.28 -2.28
CA ALA A 366 0.08 -10.34 -3.12
C ALA A 366 -0.13 -11.74 -2.52
N MET A 367 -0.61 -12.68 -3.32
CA MET A 367 -0.77 -14.08 -2.91
C MET A 367 0.58 -14.80 -2.91
N SER A 368 0.97 -15.38 -1.77
CA SER A 368 2.29 -16.00 -1.61
C SER A 368 2.56 -17.15 -2.59
N LEU A 369 1.55 -17.99 -2.91
CA LEU A 369 1.76 -19.12 -3.81
C LEU A 369 2.05 -18.68 -5.27
N PRO A 370 1.27 -17.79 -5.90
CA PRO A 370 1.62 -17.21 -7.20
C PRO A 370 2.98 -16.51 -7.24
N LEU A 371 3.42 -15.83 -6.16
CA LEU A 371 4.77 -15.26 -6.07
C LEU A 371 5.83 -16.36 -6.18
N LEU A 372 5.71 -17.43 -5.40
CA LEU A 372 6.61 -18.58 -5.44
C LEU A 372 6.60 -19.32 -6.79
N GLN A 373 5.50 -19.21 -7.55
CA GLN A 373 5.36 -19.79 -8.89
C GLN A 373 5.88 -18.87 -10.01
N GLY A 374 6.35 -17.66 -9.69
CA GLY A 374 6.87 -16.72 -10.69
C GLY A 374 5.78 -16.12 -11.58
N HIS A 375 4.52 -16.06 -11.14
CA HIS A 375 3.44 -15.51 -11.93
C HIS A 375 3.66 -14.02 -12.21
N LYS A 376 3.72 -13.63 -13.50
CA LYS A 376 3.99 -12.26 -13.94
C LYS A 376 3.01 -11.24 -13.34
N SER A 377 1.73 -11.60 -13.22
CA SER A 377 0.70 -10.71 -12.67
C SER A 377 0.91 -10.41 -11.18
N GLU A 378 1.50 -11.34 -10.42
CA GLU A 378 1.74 -11.16 -9.00
C GLU A 378 3.02 -10.38 -8.74
N TRP A 379 4.07 -10.67 -9.51
CA TRP A 379 5.31 -9.91 -9.48
C TRP A 379 5.17 -8.47 -10.00
N ALA A 380 4.16 -8.20 -10.84
CA ALA A 380 3.83 -6.83 -11.22
C ALA A 380 3.41 -5.96 -10.02
N LEU A 381 2.84 -6.55 -8.96
CA LEU A 381 2.44 -5.83 -7.74
C LEU A 381 3.65 -5.42 -6.89
N MET A 382 4.76 -6.16 -6.99
CA MET A 382 6.00 -5.92 -6.26
C MET A 382 6.90 -4.86 -6.91
N LYS A 383 6.55 -4.42 -8.13
CA LYS A 383 7.28 -3.35 -8.83
C LYS A 383 7.17 -2.06 -8.04
N ALA A 384 8.31 -1.42 -7.79
CA ALA A 384 8.42 -0.10 -7.15
C ALA A 384 9.10 0.86 -8.13
N HIS A 385 8.69 2.13 -8.14
CA HIS A 385 9.41 3.16 -8.87
C HIS A 385 10.65 3.59 -8.08
N GLU A 386 11.66 4.16 -8.73
CA GLU A 386 12.86 4.69 -8.06
C GLU A 386 12.52 5.70 -6.95
N SER A 387 11.46 6.50 -7.13
CA SER A 387 10.95 7.42 -6.10
C SER A 387 10.36 6.72 -4.87
N ASP A 388 9.90 5.48 -5.01
CA ASP A 388 9.29 4.71 -3.91
C ASP A 388 10.36 4.00 -3.04
N VAL A 389 11.59 3.91 -3.53
CA VAL A 389 12.73 3.31 -2.83
C VAL A 389 13.75 4.35 -2.34
N GLN A 390 13.46 5.63 -2.51
CA GLN A 390 14.25 6.69 -1.88
C GLN A 390 13.99 6.74 -0.37
N PRO A 391 14.95 7.26 0.41
CA PRO A 391 14.72 7.59 1.80
C PRO A 391 13.54 8.56 1.96
N PRO A 392 12.72 8.41 3.02
CA PRO A 392 11.63 9.33 3.28
C PRO A 392 12.17 10.73 3.59
N THR A 393 11.38 11.78 3.30
CA THR A 393 11.84 13.19 3.35
C THR A 393 11.29 14.00 4.53
N PHE A 394 10.68 13.35 5.54
CA PHE A 394 10.10 14.06 6.69
C PHE A 394 11.19 14.60 7.64
N THR A 395 10.85 15.65 8.39
CA THR A 395 11.68 16.15 9.49
C THR A 395 11.05 15.71 10.81
N ILE A 396 11.81 15.01 11.65
CA ILE A 396 11.38 14.62 12.99
C ILE A 396 11.25 15.90 13.82
N LYS A 397 10.01 16.29 14.14
CA LYS A 397 9.73 17.55 14.86
C LYS A 397 10.08 17.48 16.35
N SER A 398 10.15 16.28 16.95
CA SER A 398 10.57 16.10 18.34
C SER A 398 12.09 16.07 18.46
N ARG A 399 12.64 16.75 19.49
CA ARG A 399 14.08 16.66 19.81
C ARG A 399 14.50 15.27 20.33
N GLU A 400 13.53 14.48 20.81
CA GLU A 400 13.74 13.10 21.23
C GLU A 400 13.28 12.16 20.12
N ASN A 401 14.21 11.38 19.58
CA ASN A 401 13.90 10.33 18.63
C ASN A 401 13.22 9.18 19.37
N ILE A 402 11.96 8.87 19.02
CA ILE A 402 11.23 7.72 19.58
C ILE A 402 11.85 6.38 19.19
N VAL A 403 12.83 6.38 18.28
CA VAL A 403 13.63 5.22 17.92
C VAL A 403 15.11 5.55 18.11
N PHE A 404 15.76 4.85 19.04
CA PHE A 404 17.18 4.91 19.28
C PHE A 404 17.96 4.61 17.99
N ASP A 405 18.90 5.51 17.66
CA ASP A 405 19.81 5.42 16.51
C ASP A 405 19.11 5.15 15.16
N TYR A 406 17.91 5.71 14.98
CA TYR A 406 17.22 5.64 13.69
C TYR A 406 17.90 6.53 12.65
N ASP A 407 18.39 5.88 11.60
CA ASP A 407 19.00 6.49 10.44
C ASP A 407 18.00 6.55 9.27
N GLN A 408 17.44 7.74 9.07
CA GLN A 408 16.49 8.02 8.00
C GLN A 408 17.04 7.73 6.61
N THR A 409 18.36 7.85 6.40
CA THR A 409 19.00 7.66 5.09
C THR A 409 19.00 6.20 4.62
N LYS A 410 18.78 5.26 5.55
CA LYS A 410 18.71 3.82 5.28
C LYS A 410 17.29 3.28 5.20
N ASP A 411 16.29 4.09 5.54
CA ASP A 411 14.88 3.71 5.44
C ASP A 411 14.38 3.80 3.99
N LEU A 412 13.27 3.13 3.69
CA LEU A 412 12.67 3.04 2.36
C LEU A 412 11.21 3.49 2.42
N CYS A 413 10.61 3.88 1.29
CA CYS A 413 9.20 4.29 1.25
C CYS A 413 8.23 3.18 0.80
N PHE A 414 8.73 2.00 0.41
CA PHE A 414 7.91 0.92 -0.18
C PHE A 414 7.94 -0.38 0.61
N GLY A 415 6.77 -0.87 1.03
CA GLY A 415 6.58 -2.17 1.69
C GLY A 415 5.80 -3.15 0.82
N ALA A 416 6.01 -4.46 1.01
CA ALA A 416 5.21 -5.49 0.34
C ALA A 416 4.19 -6.08 1.31
N GLN A 417 2.92 -6.17 0.91
CA GLN A 417 1.91 -6.91 1.66
C GLN A 417 1.63 -8.27 0.99
N ILE A 418 1.76 -9.35 1.75
CA ILE A 418 1.47 -10.72 1.29
C ILE A 418 0.27 -11.35 2.01
N ALA A 419 -0.40 -12.28 1.34
CA ALA A 419 -1.44 -13.13 1.90
C ALA A 419 -1.06 -14.61 1.77
N ALA A 420 -1.09 -15.32 2.89
CA ALA A 420 -0.77 -16.74 2.99
C ALA A 420 -1.77 -17.48 3.87
N ASN A 421 -1.97 -18.77 3.60
CA ASN A 421 -2.80 -19.64 4.42
C ASN A 421 -2.02 -20.80 5.05
N LYS A 422 -0.70 -20.91 4.88
CA LYS A 422 0.14 -21.94 5.51
C LYS A 422 1.49 -21.34 5.94
N PRO A 423 2.10 -21.80 7.06
CA PRO A 423 3.41 -21.32 7.49
C PRO A 423 4.46 -21.35 6.38
N TRP A 424 4.66 -22.50 5.73
CA TRP A 424 5.65 -22.61 4.66
C TRP A 424 5.45 -21.63 3.49
N LEU A 425 4.21 -21.24 3.17
CA LEU A 425 3.94 -20.26 2.12
C LEU A 425 4.37 -18.86 2.53
N ALA A 426 4.04 -18.46 3.75
CA ALA A 426 4.39 -17.14 4.28
C ALA A 426 5.91 -16.99 4.41
N VAL A 427 6.56 -18.01 4.98
CA VAL A 427 8.01 -18.02 5.23
C VAL A 427 8.79 -18.02 3.91
N LYS A 428 8.52 -18.96 3.00
CA LYS A 428 9.23 -19.00 1.71
C LYS A 428 8.99 -17.76 0.86
N ALA A 429 7.76 -17.22 0.84
CA ALA A 429 7.50 -16.01 0.09
C ALA A 429 8.27 -14.82 0.67
N THR A 430 8.41 -14.74 1.98
CA THR A 430 9.19 -13.69 2.65
C THR A 430 10.66 -13.76 2.26
N GLU A 431 11.29 -14.95 2.35
CA GLU A 431 12.69 -15.12 1.94
C GLU A 431 12.91 -14.81 0.47
N VAL A 432 11.99 -15.25 -0.41
CA VAL A 432 12.05 -14.96 -1.84
C VAL A 432 11.96 -13.45 -2.13
N LEU A 433 11.08 -12.73 -1.43
CA LEU A 433 10.95 -11.29 -1.62
C LEU A 433 12.19 -10.53 -1.13
N THR A 434 12.70 -10.86 0.05
CA THR A 434 13.87 -10.18 0.63
C THR A 434 15.17 -10.54 -0.07
N THR A 435 15.23 -11.67 -0.79
CA THR A 435 16.41 -12.10 -1.54
C THR A 435 16.41 -11.61 -2.99
N LEU A 436 15.26 -11.60 -3.66
CA LEU A 436 15.19 -11.33 -5.10
C LEU A 436 14.93 -9.85 -5.47
N LEU A 437 14.48 -9.01 -4.53
CA LEU A 437 14.22 -7.61 -4.80
C LEU A 437 15.50 -6.76 -4.60
N PRO A 438 16.06 -6.17 -5.66
CA PRO A 438 17.42 -5.60 -5.63
C PRO A 438 17.54 -4.35 -4.75
N LYS A 439 16.48 -3.53 -4.65
CA LYS A 439 16.46 -2.35 -3.75
C LYS A 439 15.83 -2.66 -2.39
N GLY A 440 15.49 -3.93 -2.13
CA GLY A 440 14.86 -4.36 -0.90
C GLY A 440 13.43 -3.85 -0.72
N LEU A 441 12.95 -4.01 0.51
CA LEU A 441 11.63 -3.59 0.96
C LEU A 441 11.75 -2.89 2.30
N ARG A 442 10.93 -1.86 2.55
CA ARG A 442 10.83 -1.22 3.86
C ARG A 442 10.40 -2.24 4.91
N VAL A 443 9.33 -2.97 4.61
CA VAL A 443 8.73 -4.01 5.45
C VAL A 443 8.12 -5.12 4.58
N VAL A 444 7.98 -6.31 5.16
CA VAL A 444 7.05 -7.35 4.66
C VAL A 444 5.86 -7.42 5.62
N ASP A 445 4.66 -7.09 5.13
CA ASP A 445 3.41 -7.13 5.90
C ASP A 445 2.61 -8.40 5.60
N LEU A 446 2.13 -9.06 6.65
CA LEU A 446 1.20 -10.17 6.53
C LEU A 446 -0.25 -9.66 6.61
N ASN A 447 -1.01 -9.87 5.55
CA ASN A 447 -2.44 -9.56 5.53
C ASN A 447 -3.24 -10.56 6.37
N VAL A 448 -3.74 -10.08 7.50
CA VAL A 448 -4.65 -10.79 8.43
C VAL A 448 -6.00 -10.06 8.53
N GLY A 449 -6.29 -9.16 7.58
CA GLY A 449 -7.43 -8.26 7.61
C GLY A 449 -8.36 -8.35 6.41
N CYS A 450 -7.96 -8.99 5.32
CA CYS A 450 -8.75 -9.05 4.10
C CYS A 450 -10.10 -9.75 4.35
N PRO A 451 -11.25 -9.09 4.06
CA PRO A 451 -12.57 -9.65 4.34
C PRO A 451 -13.13 -10.53 3.21
N ILE A 452 -12.44 -10.59 2.06
CA ILE A 452 -12.89 -11.26 0.85
C ILE A 452 -13.22 -12.73 1.13
N ASP A 453 -14.41 -13.17 0.75
CA ASP A 453 -14.90 -14.51 1.06
C ASP A 453 -14.00 -15.62 0.48
N LEU A 454 -13.44 -15.42 -0.73
CA LEU A 454 -12.55 -16.40 -1.34
C LEU A 454 -11.26 -16.58 -0.54
N VAL A 455 -10.62 -15.47 -0.16
CA VAL A 455 -9.40 -15.45 0.65
C VAL A 455 -9.65 -16.03 2.04
N TYR A 456 -10.79 -15.66 2.65
CA TYR A 456 -11.21 -16.20 3.96
C TYR A 456 -11.44 -17.72 3.92
N ARG A 457 -12.14 -18.22 2.89
CA ARG A 457 -12.41 -19.67 2.72
C ARG A 457 -11.15 -20.48 2.50
N GLU A 458 -10.11 -19.89 1.89
CA GLU A 458 -8.79 -20.52 1.77
C GLU A 458 -8.01 -20.55 3.09
N GLY A 459 -8.49 -19.89 4.14
CA GLY A 459 -7.82 -19.80 5.43
C GLY A 459 -6.70 -18.76 5.47
N ALA A 460 -6.77 -17.74 4.61
CA ALA A 460 -5.91 -16.56 4.56
C ALA A 460 -6.69 -15.28 4.96
N GLY A 461 -6.00 -14.14 5.02
CA GLY A 461 -6.61 -12.86 5.37
C GLY A 461 -7.22 -12.90 6.77
N SER A 462 -8.43 -12.37 6.92
CA SER A 462 -9.14 -12.34 8.21
C SER A 462 -9.40 -13.72 8.84
N ALA A 463 -9.31 -14.83 8.09
CA ALA A 463 -9.44 -16.17 8.67
C ALA A 463 -8.30 -16.52 9.64
N LEU A 464 -7.12 -15.90 9.48
CA LEU A 464 -5.99 -16.12 10.37
C LEU A 464 -6.23 -15.59 11.78
N MET A 465 -7.16 -14.63 11.96
CA MET A 465 -7.57 -14.13 13.27
C MET A 465 -8.21 -15.23 14.13
N ASP A 466 -8.90 -16.18 13.50
CA ASP A 466 -9.53 -17.32 14.19
C ASP A 466 -8.54 -18.48 14.43
N SER A 467 -7.28 -18.35 13.97
CA SER A 467 -6.22 -19.36 14.13
C SER A 467 -4.91 -18.77 14.72
N PRO A 468 -4.91 -18.22 15.94
CA PRO A 468 -3.71 -17.56 16.50
C PRO A 468 -2.43 -18.42 16.54
N PRO A 469 -2.45 -19.74 16.88
CA PRO A 469 -1.24 -20.56 16.87
C PRO A 469 -0.60 -20.68 15.48
N LYS A 470 -1.43 -20.67 14.43
CA LYS A 470 -0.97 -20.75 13.05
C LYS A 470 -0.35 -19.42 12.61
N LEU A 471 -0.98 -18.31 12.99
CA LEU A 471 -0.46 -16.97 12.72
C LEU A 471 0.89 -16.74 13.39
N GLU A 472 1.04 -17.15 14.64
CA GLU A 472 2.30 -17.06 15.38
C GLU A 472 3.43 -17.82 14.69
N LYS A 473 3.19 -19.07 14.25
CA LYS A 473 4.18 -19.85 13.46
C LYS A 473 4.57 -19.14 12.16
N MET A 474 3.61 -18.50 11.49
CA MET A 474 3.88 -17.72 10.27
C MET A 474 4.77 -16.52 10.58
N LEU A 475 4.37 -15.67 11.53
CA LEU A 475 5.09 -14.43 11.84
C LEU A 475 6.50 -14.69 12.37
N ARG A 476 6.68 -15.69 13.24
CA ARG A 476 8.01 -16.12 13.70
C ARG A 476 8.90 -16.55 12.55
N GLY A 477 8.38 -17.39 11.65
CA GLY A 477 9.15 -17.86 10.50
C GLY A 477 9.47 -16.73 9.52
N MET A 478 8.51 -15.84 9.26
CA MET A 478 8.75 -14.65 8.44
C MET A 478 9.86 -13.79 9.06
N ASN A 479 9.79 -13.55 10.37
CA ASN A 479 10.80 -12.77 11.07
C ASN A 479 12.19 -13.44 11.06
N MET A 480 12.24 -14.78 11.09
CA MET A 480 13.50 -15.52 10.97
C MET A 480 14.15 -15.32 9.59
N VAL A 481 13.36 -15.42 8.52
CA VAL A 481 13.94 -15.49 7.16
C VAL A 481 14.08 -14.14 6.46
N SER A 482 13.46 -13.07 6.98
CA SER A 482 13.39 -11.77 6.30
C SER A 482 14.70 -10.96 6.28
N GLY A 483 15.80 -11.48 6.83
CA GLY A 483 17.08 -10.76 6.90
C GLY A 483 16.94 -9.44 7.64
N GLU A 484 17.41 -8.33 7.05
CA GLU A 484 17.26 -7.00 7.66
C GLU A 484 15.84 -6.42 7.55
N THR A 485 14.97 -6.98 6.72
CA THR A 485 13.64 -6.40 6.47
C THR A 485 12.68 -6.72 7.64
N PRO A 486 12.10 -5.71 8.31
CA PRO A 486 11.15 -5.96 9.40
C PRO A 486 9.81 -6.55 8.93
N VAL A 487 9.19 -7.34 9.80
CA VAL A 487 7.88 -7.95 9.54
C VAL A 487 6.78 -7.20 10.28
N THR A 488 5.69 -6.90 9.58
CA THR A 488 4.51 -6.21 10.14
C THR A 488 3.24 -7.02 9.88
N VAL A 489 2.15 -6.69 10.57
CA VAL A 489 0.88 -7.39 10.38
C VAL A 489 -0.30 -6.42 10.36
N LYS A 490 -1.23 -6.62 9.42
CA LYS A 490 -2.48 -5.85 9.32
C LYS A 490 -3.68 -6.70 9.70
N ILE A 491 -4.36 -6.34 10.79
CA ILE A 491 -5.53 -7.03 11.36
C ILE A 491 -6.82 -6.18 11.27
N ARG A 492 -7.94 -6.80 11.65
CA ARG A 492 -9.26 -6.18 11.87
C ARG A 492 -9.65 -6.29 13.34
N THR A 493 -10.78 -5.73 13.76
CA THR A 493 -11.26 -5.88 15.16
C THR A 493 -11.63 -7.33 15.50
N GLY A 494 -12.08 -8.09 14.51
CA GLY A 494 -12.45 -9.50 14.63
C GLY A 494 -13.09 -10.03 13.34
N THR A 495 -13.43 -11.32 13.31
CA THR A 495 -14.12 -11.94 12.17
C THR A 495 -15.63 -11.75 12.21
N LYS A 496 -16.20 -11.53 13.40
CA LYS A 496 -17.64 -11.33 13.62
C LYS A 496 -17.93 -9.94 14.16
N ASP A 497 -19.08 -9.39 13.80
CA ASP A 497 -19.59 -8.15 14.37
C ASP A 497 -19.89 -8.30 15.86
N LYS A 498 -19.62 -7.26 16.66
CA LYS A 498 -19.81 -7.23 18.12
C LYS A 498 -19.07 -8.33 18.92
N GLN A 499 -18.12 -9.03 18.30
CA GLN A 499 -17.26 -10.02 18.97
C GLN A 499 -15.80 -9.73 18.62
N PRO A 500 -15.24 -8.62 19.12
CA PRO A 500 -13.85 -8.26 18.84
C PRO A 500 -12.90 -9.28 19.48
N THR A 501 -11.91 -9.72 18.71
CA THR A 501 -10.87 -10.66 19.14
C THR A 501 -9.46 -10.08 19.05
N ALA A 502 -9.32 -8.87 18.48
CA ALA A 502 -8.03 -8.28 18.19
C ALA A 502 -7.16 -8.01 19.43
N GLN A 503 -7.72 -7.52 20.55
CA GLN A 503 -6.93 -7.25 21.75
C GLN A 503 -6.26 -8.52 22.32
N LYS A 504 -7.00 -9.63 22.35
CA LYS A 504 -6.46 -10.94 22.75
C LYS A 504 -5.37 -11.44 21.79
N LEU A 505 -5.55 -11.14 20.49
CA LEU A 505 -4.55 -11.48 19.49
C LEU A 505 -3.29 -10.64 19.67
N VAL A 506 -3.43 -9.33 19.89
CA VAL A 506 -2.34 -8.38 20.13
C VAL A 506 -1.49 -8.80 21.34
N ASP A 507 -2.12 -9.13 22.47
CA ASP A 507 -1.43 -9.63 23.66
C ASP A 507 -0.51 -10.83 23.33
N ARG A 508 -1.05 -11.79 22.57
CA ARG A 508 -0.29 -12.96 22.10
C ARG A 508 0.81 -12.61 21.10
N LEU A 509 0.60 -11.63 20.22
CA LEU A 509 1.59 -11.24 19.22
C LEU A 509 2.78 -10.51 19.85
N VAL A 510 2.52 -9.68 20.85
CA VAL A 510 3.55 -8.89 21.55
C VAL A 510 4.30 -9.74 22.58
N LEU A 511 3.60 -10.45 23.47
CA LEU A 511 4.21 -11.21 24.57
C LEU A 511 4.47 -12.70 24.27
N GLY A 512 3.87 -13.25 23.22
CA GLY A 512 3.95 -14.69 22.91
C GLY A 512 2.94 -15.56 23.66
N SER A 513 3.01 -16.88 23.43
CA SER A 513 2.10 -17.89 24.03
C SER A 513 2.38 -18.24 25.51
N GLY A 514 2.82 -17.29 26.32
CA GLY A 514 3.09 -17.50 27.76
C GLY A 514 4.46 -18.08 28.11
N ASN A 515 5.30 -18.38 27.11
CA ASN A 515 6.69 -18.82 27.30
C ASN A 515 7.71 -17.67 27.19
N GLY A 516 7.26 -16.42 27.06
CA GLY A 516 8.11 -15.23 26.91
C GLY A 516 8.66 -14.97 25.50
N ASP A 517 8.50 -15.92 24.56
CA ASP A 517 8.95 -15.73 23.18
C ASP A 517 7.97 -14.83 22.41
N SER A 518 8.33 -13.58 22.09
CA SER A 518 7.52 -12.71 21.21
C SER A 518 7.47 -13.21 19.75
N CYS A 519 6.45 -12.83 18.97
CA CYS A 519 6.44 -13.10 17.52
C CYS A 519 7.48 -12.27 16.74
N GLY A 520 8.00 -11.19 17.33
CA GLY A 520 8.98 -10.31 16.69
C GLY A 520 8.40 -9.38 15.63
N VAL A 521 7.09 -9.07 15.70
CA VAL A 521 6.47 -8.10 14.77
C VAL A 521 6.89 -6.68 15.12
N ALA A 522 7.30 -5.91 14.11
CA ALA A 522 7.75 -4.54 14.28
C ALA A 522 6.59 -3.53 14.40
N ALA A 523 5.45 -3.83 13.78
CA ALA A 523 4.26 -3.00 13.85
C ALA A 523 2.98 -3.82 13.66
N ILE A 524 1.90 -3.38 14.31
CA ILE A 524 0.54 -3.91 14.15
C ILE A 524 -0.34 -2.79 13.62
N THR A 525 -0.95 -3.01 12.46
CA THR A 525 -2.00 -2.13 11.92
C THR A 525 -3.37 -2.70 12.24
N LEU A 526 -4.24 -1.92 12.89
CA LEU A 526 -5.62 -2.31 13.18
C LEU A 526 -6.60 -1.50 12.33
N HIS A 527 -7.37 -2.19 11.49
CA HIS A 527 -8.55 -1.59 10.88
C HIS A 527 -9.73 -1.68 11.85
N GLY A 528 -10.35 -0.53 12.17
CA GLY A 528 -11.45 -0.38 13.13
C GLY A 528 -12.79 -1.02 12.72
N ARG A 529 -12.78 -2.04 11.86
CA ARG A 529 -13.97 -2.80 11.49
C ARG A 529 -13.73 -4.29 11.60
N SER A 530 -14.78 -5.04 11.89
CA SER A 530 -14.77 -6.48 11.76
C SER A 530 -14.77 -6.91 10.29
N ARG A 531 -14.52 -8.19 10.04
CA ARG A 531 -14.69 -8.77 8.71
C ARG A 531 -16.13 -8.64 8.22
N GLN A 532 -17.11 -9.00 9.07
CA GLN A 532 -18.54 -8.99 8.72
C GLN A 532 -19.07 -7.58 8.42
N GLN A 533 -18.55 -6.56 9.11
CA GLN A 533 -18.91 -5.17 8.86
C GLN A 533 -18.44 -4.67 7.49
N ARG A 534 -17.44 -5.32 6.88
CA ARG A 534 -16.84 -4.93 5.59
C ARG A 534 -16.63 -3.42 5.50
N TYR A 535 -17.50 -2.72 4.77
CA TYR A 535 -17.54 -1.27 4.58
C TYR A 535 -18.86 -0.61 4.99
N THR A 536 -19.82 -1.36 5.53
CA THR A 536 -21.21 -0.92 5.76
C THR A 536 -21.40 -0.05 7.00
N ARG A 537 -20.38 0.03 7.87
CA ARG A 537 -20.40 0.84 9.10
C ARG A 537 -19.18 1.75 9.20
N SER A 538 -19.22 2.74 10.08
CA SER A 538 -18.04 3.53 10.42
C SER A 538 -16.97 2.66 11.11
N ALA A 539 -15.71 3.07 10.96
CA ALA A 539 -14.62 2.49 11.76
C ALA A 539 -14.77 2.88 13.24
N ASP A 540 -14.54 1.91 14.12
CA ASP A 540 -14.55 2.03 15.57
C ASP A 540 -13.18 2.48 16.07
N TRP A 541 -13.02 3.80 16.24
CA TRP A 541 -11.79 4.41 16.75
C TRP A 541 -11.67 4.37 18.28
N GLU A 542 -12.78 4.18 19.00
CA GLU A 542 -12.75 3.93 20.44
C GLU A 542 -12.02 2.60 20.71
N TYR A 543 -12.39 1.53 19.99
CA TYR A 543 -11.70 0.25 20.10
C TYR A 543 -10.22 0.31 19.66
N ILE A 544 -9.89 1.17 18.68
CA ILE A 544 -8.48 1.44 18.31
C ILE A 544 -7.75 2.11 19.48
N THR A 545 -8.36 3.09 20.15
CA THR A 545 -7.81 3.80 21.32
C THR A 545 -7.52 2.85 22.48
N ASP A 546 -8.47 1.97 22.79
CA ASP A 546 -8.29 0.93 23.82
C ASP A 546 -7.13 -0.01 23.46
N THR A 547 -7.03 -0.39 22.18
CA THR A 547 -5.95 -1.25 21.70
C THR A 547 -4.58 -0.55 21.71
N ALA A 548 -4.54 0.75 21.42
CA ALA A 548 -3.32 1.56 21.51
C ALA A 548 -2.80 1.59 22.96
N SER A 549 -3.71 1.81 23.91
CA SER A 549 -3.41 1.80 25.35
C SER A 549 -2.89 0.43 25.81
N LEU A 550 -3.51 -0.65 25.32
CA LEU A 550 -3.04 -2.02 25.56
C LEU A 550 -1.60 -2.21 25.05
N ILE A 551 -1.30 -1.84 23.81
CA ILE A 551 0.04 -2.04 23.23
C ILE A 551 1.10 -1.25 23.99
N LYS A 552 0.80 0.00 24.40
CA LYS A 552 1.70 0.78 25.27
C LYS A 552 1.98 0.05 26.59
N ALA A 553 0.97 -0.51 27.23
CA ALA A 553 1.14 -1.28 28.46
C ALA A 553 1.91 -2.59 28.23
N LEU A 554 1.70 -3.27 27.09
CA LEU A 554 2.43 -4.49 26.74
C LEU A 554 3.90 -4.23 26.42
N ASN A 555 4.22 -3.13 25.72
CA ASN A 555 5.60 -2.72 25.47
C ASN A 555 6.32 -2.44 26.81
N ALA A 556 5.68 -1.70 27.73
CA ALA A 556 6.25 -1.45 29.06
C ALA A 556 6.43 -2.74 29.88
N LYS A 557 5.48 -3.68 29.80
CA LYS A 557 5.58 -4.98 30.45
C LYS A 557 6.68 -5.85 29.84
N ALA A 558 6.85 -5.80 28.52
CA ALA A 558 7.95 -6.47 27.84
C ALA A 558 9.28 -5.91 28.33
N ASP A 559 9.45 -4.58 28.35
CA ASP A 559 10.67 -3.94 28.87
C ASP A 559 10.98 -4.36 30.32
N ALA A 560 9.96 -4.47 31.18
CA ALA A 560 10.13 -4.96 32.56
C ALA A 560 10.53 -6.44 32.66
N MET A 561 10.10 -7.30 31.72
CA MET A 561 10.45 -8.73 31.71
C MET A 561 11.89 -8.99 31.24
N ALA A 562 12.48 -8.12 30.41
CA ALA A 562 13.87 -8.23 29.98
C ALA A 562 14.89 -7.99 31.11
N ASP A 563 14.47 -7.48 32.26
CA ASP A 563 15.34 -7.07 33.37
C ASP A 563 15.99 -8.25 34.13
N THR A 564 15.77 -9.50 33.73
CA THR A 564 16.30 -10.69 34.43
C THR A 564 17.20 -11.58 33.55
N ILE A 565 18.51 -11.48 33.79
CA ILE A 565 19.61 -12.50 33.64
C ILE A 565 20.33 -12.63 32.27
N HIS A 566 19.86 -12.10 31.15
CA HIS A 566 20.70 -11.98 29.94
C HIS A 566 20.37 -10.70 29.18
N GLU A 567 21.22 -9.68 29.28
CA GLU A 567 21.02 -8.38 28.62
C GLU A 567 21.58 -8.40 27.18
N PRO A 568 20.74 -8.36 26.13
CA PRO A 568 21.19 -8.04 24.79
C PRO A 568 21.51 -6.54 24.69
N GLU A 569 22.65 -6.17 24.09
CA GLU A 569 23.06 -4.77 23.90
C GLU A 569 21.97 -3.94 23.19
N GLU A 570 21.83 -2.63 23.47
CA GLU A 570 20.80 -1.77 22.85
C GLU A 570 20.89 -1.71 21.31
N ARG A 571 22.11 -1.90 20.75
CA ARG A 571 22.36 -2.02 19.30
C ARG A 571 21.74 -3.28 18.71
N ASP A 572 21.55 -4.31 19.54
CA ASP A 572 21.13 -5.65 19.18
C ASP A 572 19.60 -5.86 19.23
N GLN A 573 18.82 -4.78 19.31
CA GLN A 573 17.37 -4.81 19.47
C GLN A 573 16.63 -4.04 18.35
N PRO A 574 15.50 -4.56 17.82
CA PRO A 574 14.73 -3.90 16.79
C PRO A 574 13.89 -2.78 17.43
N ASN A 575 13.83 -1.61 16.78
CA ASN A 575 12.93 -0.50 17.13
C ASN A 575 12.88 -0.09 18.62
N GLY A 576 13.99 0.01 19.36
CA GLY A 576 13.96 0.53 20.74
C GLY A 576 13.90 2.07 20.79
N HIS A 577 13.30 2.68 21.83
CA HIS A 577 13.56 4.07 22.21
C HIS A 577 14.72 4.11 23.23
N LYS A 578 15.33 5.28 23.50
CA LYS A 578 16.41 5.40 24.51
C LYS A 578 15.90 4.92 25.88
N GLY A 579 16.45 3.82 26.39
CA GLY A 579 16.01 3.17 27.63
C GLY A 579 15.04 1.98 27.48
N SER A 580 14.62 1.64 26.25
CA SER A 580 13.85 0.41 25.96
C SER A 580 14.79 -0.79 25.87
N LYS A 581 14.44 -1.87 26.57
CA LYS A 581 15.24 -3.10 26.64
C LYS A 581 14.70 -4.23 25.75
N ASN A 582 13.52 -4.09 25.14
CA ASN A 582 12.92 -5.13 24.29
C ASN A 582 12.41 -4.65 22.91
N GLY A 583 12.63 -3.38 22.57
CA GLY A 583 12.10 -2.79 21.34
C GLY A 583 10.63 -2.35 21.46
N LYS A 584 10.19 -1.52 20.52
CA LYS A 584 8.83 -0.96 20.44
C LYS A 584 8.07 -1.61 19.29
N VAL A 585 6.96 -2.28 19.62
CA VAL A 585 5.94 -2.62 18.62
C VAL A 585 5.11 -1.38 18.34
N PHE A 586 5.21 -0.87 17.11
CA PHE A 586 4.41 0.28 16.68
C PHE A 586 2.95 -0.09 16.46
N PHE A 587 2.05 0.83 16.77
CA PHE A 587 0.63 0.66 16.52
C PHE A 587 0.10 1.68 15.52
N ILE A 588 -0.50 1.16 14.44
CA ILE A 588 -1.03 1.98 13.34
C ILE A 588 -2.56 1.87 13.29
N GLY A 589 -3.23 3.00 13.42
CA GLY A 589 -4.68 3.10 13.27
C GLY A 589 -5.11 3.17 11.80
N ASN A 590 -6.20 2.48 11.44
CA ASN A 590 -6.74 2.50 10.08
C ASN A 590 -8.28 2.49 10.08
N GLY A 591 -8.86 3.35 9.25
CA GLY A 591 -10.29 3.38 8.98
C GLY A 591 -10.82 4.81 8.89
N ASP A 592 -11.51 5.12 7.79
CA ASP A 592 -12.28 6.37 7.63
C ASP A 592 -11.54 7.71 7.79
N VAL A 593 -10.22 7.68 7.68
CA VAL A 593 -9.35 8.87 7.61
C VAL A 593 -9.63 9.61 6.30
N PHE A 594 -10.06 10.88 6.38
CA PHE A 594 -10.50 11.66 5.21
C PHE A 594 -10.13 13.15 5.23
N SER A 595 -9.57 13.64 6.33
CA SER A 595 -9.02 14.99 6.47
C SER A 595 -7.77 14.98 7.33
N HIS A 596 -7.00 16.08 7.30
CA HIS A 596 -5.91 16.31 8.23
C HIS A 596 -6.39 16.36 9.69
N GLU A 597 -7.60 16.89 9.96
CA GLU A 597 -8.21 16.87 11.29
C GLU A 597 -8.42 15.44 11.78
N HIS A 598 -9.00 14.55 10.96
CA HIS A 598 -9.12 13.12 11.34
C HIS A 598 -7.74 12.51 11.60
N TYR A 599 -6.75 12.80 10.76
CA TYR A 599 -5.39 12.27 10.93
C TYR A 599 -4.78 12.69 12.28
N TYR A 600 -4.78 13.98 12.59
CA TYR A 600 -4.19 14.50 13.84
C TYR A 600 -5.02 14.17 15.08
N ASP A 601 -6.35 14.16 14.97
CA ASP A 601 -7.25 13.70 16.02
C ASP A 601 -6.93 12.26 16.43
N HIS A 602 -6.75 11.37 15.46
CA HIS A 602 -6.43 9.98 15.73
C HIS A 602 -5.02 9.80 16.31
N ILE A 603 -4.04 10.60 15.90
CA ILE A 603 -2.70 10.61 16.53
C ILE A 603 -2.80 11.08 18.00
N GLN A 604 -3.49 12.19 18.25
CA GLN A 604 -3.52 12.85 19.57
C GLN A 604 -4.45 12.15 20.56
N HIS A 605 -5.67 11.83 20.17
CA HIS A 605 -6.70 11.28 21.05
C HIS A 605 -6.72 9.76 21.05
N ALA A 606 -6.59 9.10 19.90
CA ALA A 606 -6.54 7.63 19.87
C ALA A 606 -5.16 7.08 20.30
N GLY A 607 -4.13 7.93 20.34
CA GLY A 607 -2.82 7.60 20.87
C GLY A 607 -2.05 6.55 20.06
N VAL A 608 -2.38 6.40 18.77
CA VAL A 608 -1.65 5.55 17.82
C VAL A 608 -0.32 6.20 17.40
N ASP A 609 0.67 5.39 17.03
CA ASP A 609 1.97 5.92 16.57
C ASP A 609 1.92 6.42 15.13
N GLY A 610 1.04 5.84 14.31
CA GLY A 610 0.85 6.22 12.91
C GLY A 610 -0.59 6.01 12.46
N VAL A 611 -0.97 6.72 11.40
CA VAL A 611 -2.31 6.63 10.81
C VAL A 611 -2.20 6.25 9.33
N MET A 612 -2.97 5.24 8.94
CA MET A 612 -3.02 4.73 7.58
C MET A 612 -4.30 5.16 6.87
N ALA A 613 -4.16 5.87 5.76
CA ALA A 613 -5.25 6.31 4.88
C ALA A 613 -5.48 5.32 3.73
N ALA A 614 -6.74 5.01 3.44
CA ALA A 614 -7.15 4.08 2.39
C ALA A 614 -8.11 4.75 1.39
N ARG A 615 -9.42 4.52 1.54
CA ARG A 615 -10.47 5.11 0.67
C ARG A 615 -10.42 6.64 0.63
N GLY A 616 -10.05 7.29 1.74
CA GLY A 616 -9.88 8.75 1.75
C GLY A 616 -8.83 9.23 0.76
N ALA A 617 -7.71 8.52 0.65
CA ALA A 617 -6.69 8.79 -0.35
C ALA A 617 -7.19 8.50 -1.78
N LEU A 618 -8.02 7.48 -2.00
CA LEU A 618 -8.64 7.19 -3.32
C LEU A 618 -9.59 8.30 -3.78
N ILE A 619 -10.40 8.83 -2.87
CA ILE A 619 -11.30 9.95 -3.16
C ILE A 619 -10.49 11.23 -3.37
N LYS A 620 -9.42 11.41 -2.58
CA LYS A 620 -8.65 12.64 -2.51
C LYS A 620 -7.15 12.35 -2.29
N PRO A 621 -6.35 12.16 -3.36
CA PRO A 621 -4.93 11.81 -3.20
C PRO A 621 -4.10 12.89 -2.50
N TRP A 622 -4.51 14.16 -2.61
CA TRP A 622 -3.87 15.28 -1.91
C TRP A 622 -4.23 15.37 -0.42
N LEU A 623 -4.92 14.37 0.14
CA LEU A 623 -5.07 14.19 1.58
C LEU A 623 -3.70 14.23 2.29
N PHE A 624 -2.66 13.71 1.65
CA PHE A 624 -1.30 13.75 2.19
C PHE A 624 -0.72 15.17 2.23
N GLU A 625 -1.02 16.01 1.24
CA GLU A 625 -0.63 17.43 1.24
C GLU A 625 -1.40 18.19 2.33
N GLU A 626 -2.69 17.89 2.52
CA GLU A 626 -3.48 18.46 3.61
C GLU A 626 -2.91 18.09 4.97
N ILE A 627 -2.51 16.83 5.16
CA ILE A 627 -1.86 16.37 6.39
C ILE A 627 -0.55 17.13 6.59
N ALA A 628 0.32 17.20 5.57
CA ALA A 628 1.59 17.91 5.67
C ALA A 628 1.42 19.41 5.98
N ALA A 629 0.40 20.05 5.39
CA ALA A 629 0.09 21.45 5.59
C ALA A 629 -0.67 21.74 6.90
N GLY A 630 -1.32 20.72 7.50
CA GLY A 630 -2.16 20.89 8.68
C GLY A 630 -3.40 21.75 8.45
N GLN A 631 -3.91 21.78 7.21
CA GLN A 631 -5.10 22.55 6.84
C GLN A 631 -5.87 21.90 5.70
N TYR A 632 -7.13 22.30 5.53
CA TYR A 632 -7.95 21.91 4.38
C TYR A 632 -7.42 22.55 3.09
N LEU A 633 -7.32 21.77 2.01
CA LEU A 633 -6.89 22.27 0.70
C LEU A 633 -8.02 22.11 -0.31
N ASP A 634 -8.66 23.22 -0.64
CA ASP A 634 -9.73 23.27 -1.63
C ASP A 634 -9.18 23.47 -3.05
N LYS A 635 -8.58 22.42 -3.61
CA LYS A 635 -8.00 22.47 -4.97
C LYS A 635 -9.06 22.83 -6.01
N SER A 636 -8.70 23.75 -6.90
CA SER A 636 -9.50 24.12 -8.07
C SER A 636 -9.72 22.93 -9.01
N SER A 637 -10.67 23.06 -9.94
CA SER A 637 -10.92 22.06 -10.97
C SER A 637 -9.67 21.78 -11.83
N SER A 638 -8.95 22.84 -12.23
CA SER A 638 -7.70 22.76 -13.00
C SER A 638 -6.58 22.03 -12.24
N GLU A 639 -6.36 22.34 -10.96
CA GLU A 639 -5.36 21.63 -10.15
C GLU A 639 -5.70 20.14 -10.00
N ARG A 640 -6.99 19.80 -9.83
CA ARG A 640 -7.44 18.41 -9.77
C ARG A 640 -7.25 17.70 -11.11
N LEU A 641 -7.51 18.38 -12.22
CA LEU A 641 -7.25 17.85 -13.56
C LEU A 641 -5.75 17.61 -13.81
N GLN A 642 -4.87 18.47 -13.31
CA GLN A 642 -3.41 18.25 -13.36
C GLN A 642 -2.96 17.03 -12.55
N ILE A 643 -3.63 16.71 -11.44
CA ILE A 643 -3.38 15.47 -10.68
C ILE A 643 -3.77 14.25 -11.53
N VAL A 644 -4.90 14.33 -12.26
CA VAL A 644 -5.31 13.29 -13.21
C VAL A 644 -4.29 13.15 -14.35
N GLU A 645 -3.83 14.27 -14.91
CA GLU A 645 -2.78 14.30 -15.94
C GLU A 645 -1.51 13.59 -15.44
N ARG A 646 -1.08 13.90 -14.21
CA ARG A 646 0.11 13.30 -13.60
C ARG A 646 -0.03 11.79 -13.45
N PHE A 647 -1.19 11.30 -13.03
CA PHE A 647 -1.48 9.86 -13.01
C PHE A 647 -1.34 9.23 -14.40
N VAL A 648 -1.88 9.88 -15.44
CA VAL A 648 -1.79 9.38 -16.82
C VAL A 648 -0.34 9.30 -17.28
N ARG A 649 0.48 10.33 -17.03
CA ARG A 649 1.91 10.32 -17.38
C ARG A 649 2.64 9.16 -16.70
N TYR A 650 2.41 8.98 -15.39
CA TYR A 650 2.98 7.86 -14.64
C TYR A 650 2.48 6.50 -15.14
N GLY A 651 1.23 6.40 -15.58
CA GLY A 651 0.65 5.21 -16.20
C GLY A 651 1.34 4.84 -17.52
N LEU A 652 1.55 5.82 -18.40
CA LEU A 652 2.25 5.63 -19.67
C LEU A 652 3.73 5.25 -19.45
N GLU A 653 4.39 5.83 -18.45
CA GLU A 653 5.76 5.45 -18.06
C GLU A 653 5.85 4.01 -17.56
N ALA A 654 4.85 3.53 -16.83
CA ALA A 654 4.83 2.21 -16.19
C ALA A 654 4.32 1.08 -17.10
N TRP A 655 3.31 1.35 -17.93
CA TRP A 655 2.65 0.35 -18.78
C TRP A 655 2.99 0.49 -20.26
N GLY A 656 3.59 1.61 -20.67
CA GLY A 656 3.97 1.88 -22.05
C GLY A 656 3.11 2.95 -22.72
N SER A 657 3.63 3.48 -23.81
CA SER A 657 2.98 4.49 -24.66
C SER A 657 2.47 3.90 -25.98
N ASP A 658 2.47 2.58 -26.12
CA ASP A 658 1.79 1.87 -27.21
C ASP A 658 0.30 1.71 -26.91
N GLU A 659 -0.45 1.13 -27.84
CA GLU A 659 -1.90 0.96 -27.69
C GLU A 659 -2.27 0.17 -26.43
N TRP A 660 -1.47 -0.83 -26.10
CA TRP A 660 -1.70 -1.65 -24.92
C TRP A 660 -1.49 -0.84 -23.63
N GLY A 661 -0.39 -0.08 -23.53
CA GLY A 661 -0.10 0.77 -22.38
C GLY A 661 -1.10 1.92 -22.21
N VAL A 662 -1.55 2.53 -23.31
CA VAL A 662 -2.65 3.53 -23.30
C VAL A 662 -3.95 2.90 -22.78
N GLY A 663 -4.33 1.73 -23.29
CA GLY A 663 -5.53 1.01 -22.83
C GLY A 663 -5.47 0.63 -21.35
N GLN A 664 -4.32 0.15 -20.89
CA GLN A 664 -4.10 -0.21 -19.48
C GLN A 664 -4.16 1.04 -18.58
N THR A 665 -3.56 2.16 -19.01
CA THR A 665 -3.61 3.44 -18.31
C THR A 665 -5.04 3.95 -18.18
N ARG A 666 -5.80 3.93 -19.29
CA ARG A 666 -7.21 4.32 -19.31
C ARG A 666 -8.01 3.50 -18.32
N ARG A 667 -7.85 2.17 -18.33
CA ARG A 667 -8.58 1.27 -17.44
C ARG A 667 -8.37 1.64 -15.96
N PHE A 668 -7.13 1.78 -15.51
CA PHE A 668 -6.87 2.09 -14.11
C PHE A 668 -7.26 3.52 -13.74
N LEU A 669 -7.15 4.47 -14.68
CA LEU A 669 -7.66 5.82 -14.47
C LEU A 669 -9.17 5.81 -14.21
N LEU A 670 -9.95 5.12 -15.04
CA LEU A 670 -11.40 5.05 -14.89
C LEU A 670 -11.81 4.38 -13.57
N GLU A 671 -11.08 3.34 -13.16
CA GLU A 671 -11.32 2.71 -11.86
C GLU A 671 -10.99 3.66 -10.69
N TRP A 672 -9.95 4.50 -10.79
CA TRP A 672 -9.68 5.53 -9.80
C TRP A 672 -10.73 6.66 -9.80
N LEU A 673 -11.15 7.14 -10.98
CA LEU A 673 -12.19 8.16 -11.11
C LEU A 673 -13.52 7.75 -10.47
N SER A 674 -13.82 6.44 -10.44
CA SER A 674 -14.99 5.90 -9.74
C SER A 674 -14.99 6.13 -8.22
N PHE A 675 -13.83 6.41 -7.62
CA PHE A 675 -13.69 6.89 -6.24
C PHE A 675 -13.60 8.41 -6.17
N ALA A 676 -12.81 9.03 -7.06
CA ALA A 676 -12.56 10.47 -7.04
C ALA A 676 -13.84 11.31 -7.23
N CYS A 677 -14.83 10.80 -7.98
CA CYS A 677 -16.12 11.46 -8.17
C CYS A 677 -16.91 11.68 -6.88
N ARG A 678 -16.56 10.99 -5.78
CA ARG A 678 -17.17 11.20 -4.46
C ARG A 678 -16.66 12.46 -3.75
N TYR A 679 -15.61 13.09 -4.25
CA TYR A 679 -15.06 14.29 -3.62
C TYR A 679 -15.99 15.47 -3.82
N VAL A 680 -16.41 16.07 -2.71
CA VAL A 680 -17.09 17.37 -2.69
C VAL A 680 -16.05 18.44 -2.33
N PRO A 681 -15.87 19.48 -3.15
CA PRO A 681 -15.01 20.62 -2.83
C PRO A 681 -15.33 21.22 -1.46
N ILE A 682 -14.29 21.58 -0.71
CA ILE A 682 -14.45 22.06 0.68
C ILE A 682 -15.27 23.35 0.72
N GLY A 683 -15.08 24.25 -0.26
CA GLY A 683 -15.85 25.49 -0.36
C GLY A 683 -17.36 25.30 -0.61
N LEU A 684 -17.78 24.10 -1.04
CA LEU A 684 -19.17 23.75 -1.32
C LEU A 684 -19.87 23.09 -0.11
N LEU A 685 -19.12 22.72 0.92
CA LEU A 685 -19.69 22.11 2.13
C LEU A 685 -20.24 23.18 3.08
N GLU A 686 -21.37 22.90 3.73
CA GLU A 686 -21.94 23.75 4.78
C GLU A 686 -21.12 23.65 6.08
N TYR A 687 -20.61 22.45 6.39
CA TYR A 687 -19.89 22.17 7.63
C TYR A 687 -18.66 21.29 7.38
N LEU A 688 -17.63 21.52 8.19
CA LEU A 688 -16.43 20.70 8.30
C LEU A 688 -16.40 20.03 9.68
N PRO A 689 -15.73 18.87 9.84
CA PRO A 689 -15.02 18.08 8.83
C PRO A 689 -15.96 17.32 7.87
N PRO A 690 -15.50 17.03 6.63
CA PRO A 690 -16.22 16.13 5.73
C PRO A 690 -16.20 14.69 6.28
N ASN A 691 -17.30 13.98 6.11
CA ASN A 691 -17.39 12.57 6.48
C ASN A 691 -17.34 11.68 5.25
N ILE A 692 -16.41 10.72 5.24
CA ILE A 692 -16.23 9.78 4.13
C ILE A 692 -17.46 8.92 3.84
N GLN A 693 -18.33 8.71 4.83
CA GLN A 693 -19.56 7.93 4.66
C GLN A 693 -20.69 8.73 4.03
N ASP A 694 -20.60 10.06 4.06
CA ASP A 694 -21.61 10.93 3.46
C ASP A 694 -21.44 10.91 1.93
N ARG A 695 -22.56 10.71 1.21
CA ARG A 695 -22.59 10.63 -0.25
C ARG A 695 -22.98 11.99 -0.83
N PRO A 696 -22.29 12.48 -1.87
CA PRO A 696 -22.68 13.72 -2.50
C PRO A 696 -24.11 13.62 -3.04
N PRO A 697 -25.01 14.56 -2.72
CA PRO A 697 -26.24 14.73 -3.49
C PRO A 697 -25.90 15.17 -4.92
N ARG A 698 -26.89 15.26 -5.80
CA ARG A 698 -26.67 15.88 -7.11
C ARG A 698 -26.39 17.38 -6.91
N PHE A 699 -25.20 17.81 -7.28
CA PHE A 699 -24.79 19.21 -7.18
C PHE A 699 -24.09 19.66 -8.47
N ARG A 700 -24.15 20.95 -8.74
CA ARG A 700 -23.37 21.60 -9.78
C ARG A 700 -22.10 22.17 -9.16
N GLY A 701 -20.95 21.85 -9.75
CA GLY A 701 -19.67 22.40 -9.34
C GLY A 701 -19.57 23.91 -9.59
N ARG A 702 -18.49 24.52 -9.10
CA ARG A 702 -18.16 25.93 -9.39
C ARG A 702 -17.98 26.21 -10.88
N ASP A 703 -17.57 25.20 -11.64
CA ASP A 703 -17.44 25.22 -13.09
C ASP A 703 -17.88 23.89 -13.72
N GLU A 704 -17.88 23.83 -15.05
CA GLU A 704 -18.28 22.65 -15.81
C GLU A 704 -17.35 21.46 -15.58
N LEU A 705 -16.05 21.70 -15.38
CA LEU A 705 -15.05 20.67 -15.18
C LEU A 705 -15.20 20.01 -13.81
N GLU A 706 -15.50 20.78 -12.77
CA GLU A 706 -15.83 20.31 -11.43
C GLU A 706 -17.12 19.50 -11.43
N THR A 707 -18.13 19.95 -12.19
CA THR A 707 -19.37 19.21 -12.41
C THR A 707 -19.11 17.88 -13.11
N LEU A 708 -18.26 17.88 -14.14
CA LEU A 708 -17.86 16.67 -14.88
C LEU A 708 -17.13 15.67 -13.99
N MET A 709 -16.18 16.14 -13.16
CA MET A 709 -15.43 15.29 -12.24
C MET A 709 -16.27 14.75 -11.09
N ALA A 710 -17.34 15.44 -10.69
CA ALA A 710 -18.30 14.98 -9.69
C ALA A 710 -19.35 13.99 -10.25
N SER A 711 -19.42 13.83 -11.58
CA SER A 711 -20.38 12.93 -12.22
C SER A 711 -20.13 11.48 -11.80
N ASP A 712 -21.21 10.77 -11.47
CA ASP A 712 -21.17 9.33 -11.21
C ASP A 712 -21.28 8.50 -12.50
N ASN A 713 -21.48 9.14 -13.65
CA ASN A 713 -21.61 8.46 -14.94
C ASN A 713 -20.24 8.08 -15.51
N TYR A 714 -20.04 6.79 -15.74
CA TYR A 714 -18.80 6.27 -16.33
C TYR A 714 -18.48 6.83 -17.73
N LYS A 715 -19.49 7.24 -18.50
CA LYS A 715 -19.30 7.91 -19.79
C LYS A 715 -18.57 9.25 -19.63
N ASP A 716 -18.81 9.96 -18.53
CA ASP A 716 -18.11 11.21 -18.24
C ASP A 716 -16.67 10.95 -17.79
N TRP A 717 -16.41 9.85 -17.09
CA TRP A 717 -15.04 9.42 -16.78
C TRP A 717 -14.26 9.07 -18.04
N ILE A 718 -14.91 8.44 -19.03
CA ILE A 718 -14.32 8.20 -20.35
C ILE A 718 -13.94 9.52 -20.99
N LYS A 719 -14.82 10.53 -21.02
CA LYS A 719 -14.50 11.86 -21.55
C LYS A 719 -13.27 12.48 -20.87
N ILE A 720 -13.18 12.40 -19.54
CA ILE A 720 -11.99 12.87 -18.80
C ILE A 720 -10.73 12.12 -19.26
N SER A 721 -10.82 10.80 -19.44
CA SER A 721 -9.68 10.01 -19.93
C SER A 721 -9.26 10.39 -21.36
N GLU A 722 -10.22 10.76 -22.22
CA GLU A 722 -9.99 11.14 -23.61
C GLU A 722 -9.24 12.47 -23.73
N MET A 723 -9.34 13.36 -22.73
CA MET A 723 -8.55 14.60 -22.66
C MET A 723 -7.04 14.34 -22.69
N PHE A 724 -6.57 13.17 -22.23
CA PHE A 724 -5.15 12.83 -22.12
C PHE A 724 -4.72 11.65 -22.99
N LEU A 725 -5.60 10.66 -23.17
CA LEU A 725 -5.30 9.41 -23.86
C LEU A 725 -5.93 9.35 -25.27
N GLY A 726 -6.51 10.45 -25.72
CA GLY A 726 -7.29 10.54 -26.95
C GLY A 726 -8.57 9.71 -26.92
N PRO A 727 -9.34 9.72 -28.03
CA PRO A 727 -10.62 9.03 -28.11
C PRO A 727 -10.54 7.55 -27.70
N ALA A 728 -11.54 7.09 -26.96
CA ALA A 728 -11.70 5.68 -26.67
C ALA A 728 -12.07 4.93 -27.97
N HIS A 729 -11.57 3.71 -28.12
CA HIS A 729 -11.93 2.88 -29.26
C HIS A 729 -13.42 2.55 -29.25
N ARG A 730 -14.02 2.33 -30.43
CA ARG A 730 -15.45 1.98 -30.56
C ARG A 730 -15.82 0.72 -29.77
N ASP A 731 -14.89 -0.23 -29.68
CA ASP A 731 -15.07 -1.47 -28.93
C ASP A 731 -14.66 -1.36 -27.45
N PHE A 732 -14.13 -0.21 -27.02
CA PHE A 732 -13.76 -0.01 -25.62
C PHE A 732 -15.03 0.05 -24.78
N ARG A 733 -15.15 -0.91 -23.85
CA ARG A 733 -16.25 -0.96 -22.89
C ARG A 733 -15.67 -0.87 -21.51
N PHE A 734 -16.19 0.06 -20.73
CA PHE A 734 -15.88 0.16 -19.31
C PHE A 734 -17.16 -0.02 -18.52
N GLU A 735 -17.23 -1.13 -17.79
CA GLU A 735 -18.23 -1.34 -16.76
C GLU A 735 -17.55 -1.15 -15.41
N PRO A 736 -17.90 -0.09 -14.67
CA PRO A 736 -17.37 0.14 -13.34
C PRO A 736 -17.55 -1.09 -12.47
N LYS A 737 -16.51 -1.40 -11.72
CA LYS A 737 -16.50 -2.52 -10.78
C LYS A 737 -17.60 -2.39 -9.72
N HIS A 738 -17.97 -1.15 -9.42
CA HIS A 738 -19.06 -0.76 -8.53
C HIS A 738 -20.36 -0.66 -9.34
N LYS A 739 -21.16 -1.74 -9.39
CA LYS A 739 -22.50 -1.72 -10.02
C LYS A 739 -23.46 -0.66 -9.46
N SER A 740 -23.10 -0.04 -8.35
CA SER A 740 -23.90 0.96 -7.66
C SER A 740 -23.73 2.40 -8.16
N ASN A 741 -22.69 2.73 -8.94
CA ASN A 741 -22.40 4.12 -9.27
C ASN A 741 -22.64 4.51 -10.72
N SER A 742 -22.74 3.59 -11.67
CA SER A 742 -22.79 3.95 -13.09
C SER A 742 -24.03 3.42 -13.79
N TYR A 743 -24.77 4.31 -14.43
CA TYR A 743 -25.96 3.96 -15.20
C TYR A 743 -25.69 4.21 -16.68
N GLU A 744 -26.11 3.27 -17.53
CA GLU A 744 -26.33 3.57 -18.94
C GLU A 744 -27.60 4.40 -19.06
N ILE A 745 -27.45 5.69 -19.33
CA ILE A 745 -28.55 6.44 -19.95
C ILE A 745 -28.62 5.92 -21.40
N GLN A 746 -29.68 5.17 -21.71
CA GLN A 746 -30.15 5.01 -23.08
C GLN A 746 -30.59 6.39 -23.55
N ALA A 747 -29.75 7.08 -24.30
CA ALA A 747 -30.17 8.22 -25.08
C ALA A 747 -30.92 7.65 -26.29
N GLU A 748 -32.24 7.64 -26.25
CA GLU A 748 -33.05 7.57 -27.46
C GLU A 748 -33.24 9.00 -27.98
N GLY A 749 -32.77 9.25 -29.21
CA GLY A 749 -33.09 10.44 -30.01
C GLY A 749 -32.05 11.55 -29.98
#